data_AF-A0A0E3YYA7-F1
#
_entry.id   AF-A0A0E3YYA7-F1
#
_cell.length_a   1.000
_cell.length_b   1.000
_cell.length_c   1.000
_cell.angle_alpha   90.00
_cell.angle_beta   90.00
_cell.angle_gamma   90.00
#
_symmetry.space_group_name_H-M   'P 1'
#
loop_
_entity.id
_entity.type
_entity.pdbx_description
1 polymer ?
#
loop_
_entity_poly.entity_id
_entity_poly.type
_entity_poly.pdbx_seq_one_letter_code
_entity_poly.pdbx_strand_id
1 'polypeptide(L)'
;MFLAAGSAFGAVEADLLAAYDSSYASSLGGQANAQVTIANAITGSNAINDRSGTGARVRVVGYLQSASNNNQTSTLGGYVGWMANYDSRLADVVDRGAAVGADLVTYVCAPVTSETSAAVAQQPGMYSSFGPGNFWSAVVAHELGGHNYGRSHSDGLLNPKSIMLHNYCGGGSAPPYLFTNFNLWFNGVRFVGDGNNCSQGGLINGGDNSLPTATSAQGVADRREHLAASPRLDAVVRRWSFNRAAAAAPAGTTITDQVTGTALAVVRGVGATFTGAGLRIPGGGTGNLAASSIPAYIDLPNGILSSNTNVTIEVWATPLSAPNWARLLDFGRTVQAGDGLGSAGEYTGTPGTAAPGTTQSSDGIMLSADIGTNLSAQRFESKLDGTALTLDAALPTVAGVPHHYAITYTSNGSGGRWQWFRDGDAVTYLDVSYPLSSIEDVNNWLGRSLWSGDNMANNEYAEVRISNVAFTRDQVLANYLLGPNFTSTASTMLTTSDVAGASSFNAAGKWNDAAAPSSLKRYETHGHTLNTPATSFAVAFGGQSLALNGGRLLFKGLASSTVTIADLLVSAGTLTHAGTGVFTLAGALAVDADGVRIYGANGSLVIASALTGAGPATYVGQATTLTGSNTAYTGKTCVGDGNTGTLIIDSPARLGTAPATLVSDQLVFNRGTLQNTATFALNEATRGILIDVSGATFNVATGTTLTVTSPLSSPNLGTGIYAGTIRKRGPGTLVLGGATSGFNGGLYLDSGSTTANDGALRLTNGQVLANARSPFYITNNNGGSSVLQLDGSTGAITQTQSLWLNGRTTPSPALQNLAGLNALGGVTLDVGGSSYILQSDAGTLRFNGALTAIATGTRTFTLQGAGDFNLAGGVTNGNATVALVKTGAGILNLNSSAAHTGGTTLSGGTLLLGSAGTFGSGALSVAASTTLAGTGSIAASTTISGFHTPGAPFGTQTFSGSLAYAASARLRWTLQDNTAALSSTGRLVAGTVSVAGGAALDLVLNGALSTTNYFNAFWTQPRTWSVLASSAQTGVFTLGTVSVDSLDQSAAGKGAFSLVQSVAGVTVQWTPTAFAAWRGTVFVAQAGTAGTAAFDVDPDGDGLKNGIEYLLGSDPVIRGASPAPSQLGDGRLSLAFSRSTTATDVVAIVQAADSPAGPWTDLASSTGGAPFVGLAAGATVQETGSGTLRTVEVGDAVPIDEVAHPRRFLRLFVTLSVP
;
A
#
# COMPACT_ATOMS: atom_id res chain seq x y z
N MET A 1 5.18 25.61 -4.65
CA MET A 1 5.23 27.03 -5.06
C MET A 1 5.69 27.09 -6.51
N PHE A 2 4.75 27.17 -7.46
CA PHE A 2 4.64 28.19 -8.53
C PHE A 2 3.31 27.95 -9.25
N LEU A 3 2.52 29.03 -9.33
CA LEU A 3 1.23 29.15 -9.96
C LEU A 3 1.40 29.42 -11.46
N ALA A 4 0.57 28.78 -12.28
CA ALA A 4 -0.07 29.39 -13.45
C ALA A 4 -1.40 28.64 -13.70
N ALA A 5 -2.47 29.41 -13.90
CA ALA A 5 -3.89 29.01 -13.98
C ALA A 5 -4.17 27.79 -14.88
N GLY A 6 -5.18 26.95 -14.66
CA GLY A 6 -6.26 26.95 -13.68
C GLY A 6 -6.96 25.59 -13.76
N SER A 7 -7.50 25.17 -12.63
CA SER A 7 -8.23 23.91 -12.40
C SER A 7 -9.20 23.53 -13.53
N ALA A 8 -8.96 22.40 -14.18
CA ALA A 8 -10.05 21.55 -14.64
C ALA A 8 -10.25 20.47 -13.57
N PHE A 9 -11.08 20.78 -12.56
CA PHE A 9 -11.78 19.68 -11.89
C PHE A 9 -12.60 18.99 -12.98
N GLY A 10 -12.55 17.65 -13.08
CA GLY A 10 -13.35 16.93 -14.07
C GLY A 10 -14.82 17.34 -13.93
N ALA A 11 -15.40 17.93 -14.97
CA ALA A 11 -16.79 18.32 -14.94
C ALA A 11 -17.66 17.07 -14.84
N VAL A 12 -18.60 17.04 -13.91
CA VAL A 12 -19.67 16.03 -13.84
C VAL A 12 -20.88 16.66 -14.52
N GLU A 13 -21.04 16.40 -15.80
CA GLU A 13 -22.13 16.95 -16.60
C GLU A 13 -23.28 15.95 -16.71
N ALA A 14 -24.51 16.41 -16.50
CA ALA A 14 -25.72 15.61 -16.67
C ALA A 14 -26.70 16.31 -17.62
N ASP A 15 -27.25 15.56 -18.55
CA ASP A 15 -28.22 16.00 -19.53
C ASP A 15 -29.66 15.87 -18.99
N LEU A 16 -30.34 17.02 -18.87
CA LEU A 16 -31.68 17.15 -18.30
C LEU A 16 -32.75 17.37 -19.37
N LEU A 17 -33.76 16.51 -19.41
CA LEU A 17 -35.07 16.85 -19.97
C LEU A 17 -35.92 17.53 -18.89
N ALA A 18 -36.36 18.76 -19.16
CA ALA A 18 -37.31 19.46 -18.31
C ALA A 18 -38.73 19.39 -18.88
N ALA A 19 -39.55 18.52 -18.31
CA ALA A 19 -40.96 18.42 -18.63
C ALA A 19 -41.82 19.19 -17.61
N TYR A 20 -42.99 19.64 -18.04
CA TYR A 20 -43.92 20.38 -17.20
C TYR A 20 -45.38 20.24 -17.65
N ASP A 21 -46.29 20.45 -16.71
CA ASP A 21 -47.73 20.42 -16.99
C ASP A 21 -48.18 21.66 -17.79
N SER A 22 -49.26 21.49 -18.56
CA SER A 22 -50.00 22.60 -19.17
C SER A 22 -50.40 23.72 -18.19
N SER A 23 -50.71 23.38 -16.93
CA SER A 23 -51.06 24.35 -15.89
C SER A 23 -49.86 25.21 -15.47
N TYR A 24 -48.65 24.63 -15.46
CA TYR A 24 -47.42 25.35 -15.17
C TYR A 24 -47.12 26.39 -16.26
N ALA A 25 -47.16 25.97 -17.52
CA ALA A 25 -46.98 26.87 -18.66
C ALA A 25 -48.00 28.01 -18.66
N SER A 26 -49.27 27.71 -18.40
CA SER A 26 -50.33 28.72 -18.32
C SER A 26 -50.09 29.73 -17.19
N SER A 27 -49.60 29.28 -16.03
CA SER A 27 -49.32 30.15 -14.88
C SER A 27 -48.21 31.17 -15.13
N LEU A 28 -47.32 30.89 -16.09
CA LEU A 28 -46.22 31.76 -16.48
C LEU A 28 -46.53 32.58 -17.75
N GLY A 29 -47.75 32.50 -18.28
CA GLY A 29 -48.13 33.22 -19.50
C GLY A 29 -47.73 32.53 -20.81
N GLY A 30 -47.46 31.22 -20.77
CA GLY A 30 -47.20 30.38 -21.94
C GLY A 30 -45.94 29.53 -21.84
N GLN A 31 -45.76 28.63 -22.82
CA GLN A 31 -44.63 27.70 -22.86
C GLN A 31 -43.27 28.40 -22.92
N ALA A 32 -43.15 29.48 -23.69
CA ALA A 32 -41.90 30.23 -23.83
C ALA A 32 -41.40 30.74 -22.46
N ASN A 33 -42.29 31.31 -21.65
CA ASN A 33 -41.95 31.81 -20.32
C ASN A 33 -41.60 30.67 -19.34
N ALA A 34 -42.23 29.50 -19.47
CA ALA A 34 -41.89 28.32 -18.69
C ALA A 34 -40.48 27.79 -19.02
N GLN A 35 -40.12 27.72 -20.30
CA GLN A 35 -38.80 27.28 -20.74
C GLN A 35 -37.70 28.23 -20.27
N VAL A 36 -37.90 29.54 -20.43
CA VAL A 36 -36.96 30.57 -19.95
C VAL A 36 -36.80 30.51 -18.43
N THR A 37 -37.91 30.35 -17.71
CA THR A 37 -37.90 30.19 -16.25
C THR A 37 -37.06 28.99 -15.82
N ILE A 38 -37.25 27.85 -16.48
CA ILE A 38 -36.49 26.63 -16.19
C ILE A 38 -35.01 26.81 -16.54
N ALA A 39 -34.70 27.37 -17.72
CA ALA A 39 -33.33 27.63 -18.15
C ALA A 39 -32.56 28.51 -17.14
N ASN A 40 -33.23 29.55 -16.62
CA ASN A 40 -32.67 30.44 -15.62
C ASN A 40 -32.39 29.72 -14.29
N ALA A 41 -33.28 28.83 -13.85
CA ALA A 41 -33.07 28.05 -12.63
C ALA A 41 -31.88 27.08 -12.75
N ILE A 42 -31.72 26.42 -13.89
CA ILE A 42 -30.58 25.53 -14.18
C ILE A 42 -29.28 26.33 -14.30
N THR A 43 -29.30 27.45 -15.01
CA THR A 43 -28.14 28.35 -15.11
C THR A 43 -27.70 28.86 -13.73
N GLY A 44 -28.66 29.20 -12.87
CA GLY A 44 -28.40 29.57 -11.48
C GLY A 44 -27.80 28.42 -10.66
N SER A 45 -28.28 27.19 -10.86
CA SER A 45 -27.74 25.98 -10.24
C SER A 45 -26.28 25.73 -10.66
N ASN A 46 -25.99 25.78 -11.97
CA ASN A 46 -24.63 25.65 -12.49
C ASN A 46 -23.70 26.73 -11.95
N ALA A 47 -24.15 28.00 -11.88
CA ALA A 47 -23.37 29.08 -11.28
C ALA A 47 -23.11 28.88 -9.78
N ILE A 48 -23.99 28.19 -9.04
CA ILE A 48 -23.75 27.80 -7.64
C ILE A 48 -22.68 26.70 -7.59
N ASN A 49 -22.79 25.69 -8.46
CA ASN A 49 -21.84 24.58 -8.53
C ASN A 49 -20.42 25.01 -8.95
N ASP A 50 -20.32 25.94 -9.91
CA ASP A 50 -19.06 26.53 -10.37
C ASP A 50 -18.40 27.32 -9.23
N ARG A 51 -19.18 28.10 -8.46
CA ARG A 51 -18.67 28.84 -7.29
C ARG A 51 -18.30 27.94 -6.11
N SER A 52 -18.96 26.79 -5.96
CA SER A 52 -18.70 25.84 -4.88
C SER A 52 -17.55 24.86 -5.18
N GLY A 53 -17.02 24.88 -6.40
CA GLY A 53 -15.93 23.99 -6.83
C GLY A 53 -16.36 22.52 -6.92
N THR A 54 -17.67 22.24 -7.02
CA THR A 54 -18.20 20.87 -7.14
C THR A 54 -17.89 20.25 -8.50
N GLY A 55 -17.71 21.07 -9.55
CA GLY A 55 -17.57 20.61 -10.93
C GLY A 55 -18.86 20.05 -11.53
N ALA A 56 -20.00 20.06 -10.81
CA ALA A 56 -21.26 19.54 -11.29
C ALA A 56 -21.98 20.54 -12.21
N ARG A 57 -22.37 20.12 -13.39
CA ARG A 57 -23.16 20.91 -14.33
C ARG A 57 -24.35 20.12 -14.84
N VAL A 58 -25.48 20.81 -14.98
CA VAL A 58 -26.69 20.27 -15.60
C VAL A 58 -26.93 21.01 -16.90
N ARG A 59 -27.07 20.26 -18.00
CA ARG A 59 -27.29 20.80 -19.33
C ARG A 59 -28.71 20.47 -19.78
N VAL A 60 -29.49 21.44 -20.23
CA VAL A 60 -30.87 21.15 -20.67
C VAL A 60 -30.85 20.61 -22.10
N VAL A 61 -31.18 19.31 -22.28
CA VAL A 61 -31.28 18.65 -23.60
C VAL A 61 -32.65 18.82 -24.25
N GLY A 62 -33.66 19.25 -23.50
CA GLY A 62 -34.97 19.53 -24.08
C GLY A 62 -36.01 20.01 -23.09
N TYR A 63 -37.11 20.48 -23.67
CA TYR A 63 -38.34 20.83 -22.96
C TYR A 63 -39.51 20.01 -23.49
N LEU A 64 -40.45 19.70 -22.61
CA LEU A 64 -41.71 19.07 -23.00
C LEU A 64 -42.85 19.63 -22.14
N GLN A 65 -43.85 20.24 -22.78
CA GLN A 65 -45.15 20.34 -22.14
C GLN A 65 -45.85 18.98 -22.27
N SER A 66 -46.17 18.35 -21.14
CA SER A 66 -46.90 17.08 -21.12
C SER A 66 -48.24 17.23 -21.84
N ALA A 67 -48.57 16.24 -22.67
CA ALA A 67 -49.86 16.16 -23.36
C ALA A 67 -51.03 15.94 -22.37
N SER A 68 -50.73 15.30 -21.24
CA SER A 68 -51.69 15.09 -20.15
C SER A 68 -51.62 16.23 -19.12
N ASN A 69 -52.79 16.74 -18.72
CA ASN A 69 -52.90 17.64 -17.57
C ASN A 69 -53.11 16.81 -16.30
N ASN A 70 -52.07 16.76 -15.48
CA ASN A 70 -51.98 16.01 -14.24
C ASN A 70 -52.01 16.94 -13.00
N ASN A 71 -52.42 18.19 -13.14
CA ASN A 71 -52.44 19.18 -12.06
C ASN A 71 -53.21 18.68 -10.82
N GLN A 72 -52.53 18.61 -9.66
CA GLN A 72 -53.05 18.14 -8.37
C GLN A 72 -53.60 16.70 -8.36
N THR A 73 -53.13 15.83 -9.28
CA THR A 73 -53.61 14.44 -9.38
C THR A 73 -52.79 13.43 -8.58
N SER A 74 -51.57 13.79 -8.15
CA SER A 74 -50.71 12.96 -7.31
C SER A 74 -49.81 13.77 -6.39
N THR A 75 -49.11 13.10 -5.49
CA THR A 75 -47.96 13.68 -4.77
C THR A 75 -46.76 13.78 -5.70
N LEU A 76 -45.74 14.56 -5.34
CA LEU A 76 -44.50 14.66 -6.13
C LEU A 76 -43.81 13.30 -6.28
N GLY A 77 -43.77 12.50 -5.21
CA GLY A 77 -43.28 11.12 -5.27
C GLY A 77 -44.15 10.19 -6.13
N GLY A 78 -45.45 10.44 -6.23
CA GLY A 78 -46.35 9.72 -7.14
C GLY A 78 -46.01 9.96 -8.61
N TYR A 79 -45.75 11.21 -9.01
CA TYR A 79 -45.29 11.53 -10.38
C TYR A 79 -43.93 10.89 -10.70
N VAL A 80 -42.99 10.88 -9.76
CA VAL A 80 -41.71 10.15 -9.91
C VAL A 80 -41.97 8.64 -10.11
N GLY A 81 -42.87 8.06 -9.33
CA GLY A 81 -43.28 6.67 -9.47
C GLY A 81 -43.90 6.36 -10.84
N TRP A 82 -44.71 7.26 -11.40
CA TRP A 82 -45.29 7.11 -12.73
C TRP A 82 -44.22 7.09 -13.84
N MET A 83 -43.26 8.02 -13.80
CA MET A 83 -42.16 8.02 -14.77
C MET A 83 -41.26 6.78 -14.63
N ALA A 84 -40.95 6.38 -13.39
CA ALA A 84 -40.11 5.20 -13.12
C ALA A 84 -40.72 3.88 -13.60
N ASN A 85 -42.05 3.78 -13.61
CA ASN A 85 -42.79 2.58 -14.00
C ASN A 85 -43.41 2.66 -15.41
N TYR A 86 -43.07 3.67 -16.21
CA TYR A 86 -43.63 3.89 -17.55
C TYR A 86 -45.17 3.94 -17.57
N ASP A 87 -45.76 4.73 -16.68
CA ASP A 87 -47.20 4.90 -16.60
C ASP A 87 -47.73 5.77 -17.76
N SER A 88 -48.88 5.41 -18.33
CA SER A 88 -49.47 6.08 -19.50
C SER A 88 -49.73 7.58 -19.30
N ARG A 89 -49.87 8.05 -18.05
CA ARG A 89 -50.12 9.47 -17.72
C ARG A 89 -48.92 10.38 -17.96
N LEU A 90 -47.71 9.83 -18.00
CA LEU A 90 -46.45 10.54 -18.25
C LEU A 90 -45.55 9.78 -19.24
N ALA A 91 -46.13 8.91 -20.09
CA ALA A 91 -45.36 8.13 -21.06
C ALA A 91 -44.66 9.04 -22.09
N ASP A 92 -45.31 10.13 -22.50
CA ASP A 92 -44.74 11.16 -23.37
C ASP A 92 -43.49 11.82 -22.77
N VAL A 93 -43.48 12.05 -21.45
CA VAL A 93 -42.31 12.56 -20.71
C VAL A 93 -41.16 11.56 -20.74
N VAL A 94 -41.44 10.28 -20.48
CA VAL A 94 -40.40 9.24 -20.48
C VAL A 94 -39.85 8.98 -21.88
N ASP A 95 -40.72 8.92 -22.89
CA ASP A 95 -40.38 8.73 -24.29
C ASP A 95 -39.53 9.88 -24.83
N ARG A 96 -39.92 11.12 -24.51
CA ARG A 96 -39.12 12.30 -24.89
C ARG A 96 -37.75 12.25 -24.22
N GLY A 97 -37.67 11.83 -22.97
CA GLY A 97 -36.41 11.70 -22.23
C GLY A 97 -35.46 10.70 -22.89
N ALA A 98 -36.00 9.58 -23.37
CA ALA A 98 -35.23 8.60 -24.13
C ALA A 98 -34.79 9.16 -25.50
N ALA A 99 -35.68 9.87 -26.20
CA ALA A 99 -35.40 10.42 -27.53
C ALA A 99 -34.31 11.51 -27.53
N VAL A 100 -34.12 12.23 -26.41
CA VAL A 100 -33.06 13.24 -26.25
C VAL A 100 -31.89 12.73 -25.41
N GLY A 101 -31.85 11.44 -25.06
CA GLY A 101 -30.73 10.84 -24.33
C GLY A 101 -30.49 11.50 -22.97
N ALA A 102 -31.56 11.91 -22.28
CA ALA A 102 -31.44 12.59 -21.00
C ALA A 102 -31.01 11.62 -19.90
N ASP A 103 -29.94 11.99 -19.19
CA ASP A 103 -29.49 11.35 -17.95
C ASP A 103 -30.46 11.61 -16.81
N LEU A 104 -31.12 12.78 -16.84
CA LEU A 104 -32.09 13.24 -15.85
C LEU A 104 -33.38 13.68 -16.54
N VAL A 105 -34.53 13.32 -15.97
CA VAL A 105 -35.85 13.72 -16.44
C VAL A 105 -36.62 14.32 -15.27
N THR A 106 -37.02 15.57 -15.43
CA THR A 106 -37.77 16.33 -14.43
C THR A 106 -39.19 16.58 -14.90
N TYR A 107 -40.15 16.54 -13.97
CA TYR A 107 -41.53 16.95 -14.21
C TYR A 107 -41.99 18.03 -13.23
N VAL A 108 -42.36 19.22 -13.74
CA VAL A 108 -42.91 20.32 -12.92
C VAL A 108 -44.43 20.31 -12.98
N CYS A 109 -45.08 19.99 -11.87
CA CYS A 109 -46.54 19.91 -11.78
C CYS A 109 -47.01 20.15 -10.34
N ALA A 110 -48.16 20.82 -10.17
CA ALA A 110 -48.71 21.03 -8.84
C ALA A 110 -49.09 19.68 -8.20
N PRO A 111 -48.60 19.36 -6.98
CA PRO A 111 -49.03 18.16 -6.28
C PRO A 111 -50.41 18.35 -5.66
N VAL A 112 -50.99 17.28 -5.12
CA VAL A 112 -52.19 17.34 -4.27
C VAL A 112 -52.01 18.38 -3.14
N THR A 113 -53.10 19.05 -2.75
CA THR A 113 -53.07 20.19 -1.82
C THR A 113 -52.54 19.87 -0.41
N SER A 114 -52.50 18.59 -0.02
CA SER A 114 -51.94 18.12 1.25
C SER A 114 -50.42 17.90 1.23
N GLU A 115 -49.80 17.96 0.05
CA GLU A 115 -48.35 17.76 -0.11
C GLU A 115 -47.59 19.03 0.28
N THR A 116 -46.59 18.88 1.13
CA THR A 116 -45.76 20.00 1.63
C THR A 116 -44.31 19.93 1.15
N SER A 117 -43.91 18.85 0.47
CA SER A 117 -42.58 18.74 -0.12
C SER A 117 -42.39 19.74 -1.27
N ALA A 118 -41.19 20.31 -1.34
CA ALA A 118 -40.80 21.22 -2.41
C ALA A 118 -40.57 20.47 -3.73
N ALA A 119 -39.98 19.28 -3.64
CA ALA A 119 -39.56 18.41 -4.72
C ALA A 119 -39.35 16.98 -4.20
N VAL A 120 -39.35 16.00 -5.10
CA VAL A 120 -39.00 14.59 -4.83
C VAL A 120 -38.21 14.03 -6.01
N ALA A 121 -37.18 13.24 -5.74
CA ALA A 121 -36.39 12.56 -6.77
C ALA A 121 -36.21 11.05 -6.49
N GLN A 122 -35.98 10.28 -7.55
CA GLN A 122 -35.77 8.83 -7.51
C GLN A 122 -34.33 8.51 -7.01
N GLN A 123 -34.18 7.49 -6.15
CA GLN A 123 -32.89 7.18 -5.51
C GLN A 123 -32.53 5.67 -5.52
N PRO A 124 -31.43 5.23 -6.18
CA PRO A 124 -30.71 5.96 -7.23
C PRO A 124 -31.60 5.97 -8.48
N GLY A 125 -31.59 7.06 -9.23
CA GLY A 125 -32.61 7.26 -10.25
C GLY A 125 -32.35 8.41 -11.19
N MET A 126 -33.20 8.52 -12.20
CA MET A 126 -33.12 9.57 -13.22
C MET A 126 -34.34 10.47 -13.22
N TYR A 127 -35.36 10.21 -12.40
CA TYR A 127 -36.62 10.93 -12.40
C TYR A 127 -36.76 11.84 -11.19
N SER A 128 -37.21 13.07 -11.39
CA SER A 128 -37.53 14.03 -10.33
C SER A 128 -38.81 14.82 -10.63
N SER A 129 -39.48 15.29 -9.58
CA SER A 129 -40.71 16.06 -9.68
C SER A 129 -40.71 17.25 -8.73
N PHE A 130 -41.22 18.40 -9.19
CA PHE A 130 -41.18 19.67 -8.47
C PHE A 130 -42.55 20.34 -8.44
N GLY A 131 -42.87 20.97 -7.31
CA GLY A 131 -43.99 21.91 -7.24
C GLY A 131 -43.68 23.21 -8.02
N PRO A 132 -44.66 23.82 -8.73
CA PRO A 132 -44.48 25.02 -9.55
C PRO A 132 -43.73 26.19 -8.89
N GLY A 133 -44.02 26.46 -7.61
CA GLY A 133 -43.40 27.57 -6.87
C GLY A 133 -41.98 27.28 -6.36
N ASN A 134 -41.53 26.02 -6.43
CA ASN A 134 -40.31 25.54 -5.76
C ASN A 134 -39.20 25.16 -6.74
N PHE A 135 -39.39 25.36 -8.05
CA PHE A 135 -38.40 25.08 -9.09
C PHE A 135 -37.21 26.08 -9.11
N TRP A 136 -36.93 26.79 -8.02
CA TRP A 136 -35.94 27.88 -7.98
C TRP A 136 -34.78 27.60 -6.99
N SER A 137 -33.55 27.79 -7.48
CA SER A 137 -32.26 27.81 -6.74
C SER A 137 -31.83 26.49 -6.07
N ALA A 138 -31.74 26.45 -4.74
CA ALA A 138 -31.08 25.37 -3.97
C ALA A 138 -31.75 24.00 -4.13
N VAL A 139 -33.07 23.97 -4.30
CA VAL A 139 -33.84 22.72 -4.46
C VAL A 139 -33.48 22.03 -5.78
N VAL A 140 -33.27 22.80 -6.85
CA VAL A 140 -32.87 22.28 -8.16
C VAL A 140 -31.48 21.63 -8.09
N ALA A 141 -30.51 22.28 -7.46
CA ALA A 141 -29.18 21.70 -7.26
C ALA A 141 -29.23 20.42 -6.40
N HIS A 142 -30.07 20.41 -5.36
CA HIS A 142 -30.23 19.29 -4.43
C HIS A 142 -30.88 18.06 -5.07
N GLU A 143 -32.02 18.24 -5.73
CA GLU A 143 -32.89 17.15 -6.18
C GLU A 143 -32.47 16.60 -7.54
N LEU A 144 -31.89 17.43 -8.42
CA LEU A 144 -31.31 16.98 -9.69
C LEU A 144 -29.91 16.40 -9.50
N GLY A 145 -29.11 17.02 -8.64
CA GLY A 145 -27.69 16.68 -8.47
C GLY A 145 -27.42 15.64 -7.39
N GLY A 146 -28.31 15.44 -6.41
CA GLY A 146 -27.96 14.69 -5.20
C GLY A 146 -28.76 13.47 -4.82
N HIS A 147 -30.05 13.48 -5.09
CA HIS A 147 -30.89 12.32 -4.82
C HIS A 147 -30.64 11.20 -5.84
N ASN A 148 -30.31 11.58 -7.08
CA ASN A 148 -30.18 10.67 -8.23
C ASN A 148 -28.98 9.70 -8.13
N TYR A 149 -27.99 10.00 -7.29
CA TYR A 149 -26.79 9.15 -7.08
C TYR A 149 -26.81 8.34 -5.76
N GLY A 150 -27.89 8.39 -4.94
CA GLY A 150 -27.99 7.81 -3.58
C GLY A 150 -29.00 6.65 -3.39
N ARG A 151 -29.23 6.10 -2.17
CA ARG A 151 -30.15 4.96 -1.86
C ARG A 151 -31.29 5.36 -0.88
N SER A 152 -32.36 4.54 -0.82
CA SER A 152 -33.61 4.65 -0.01
C SER A 152 -33.47 5.06 1.47
N HIS A 153 -34.46 5.84 1.96
CA HIS A 153 -34.63 6.30 3.35
C HIS A 153 -35.07 5.23 4.38
N SER A 154 -35.56 4.07 3.93
CA SER A 154 -36.24 3.07 4.79
C SER A 154 -35.33 2.30 5.76
N ASP A 155 -34.01 2.40 5.63
CA ASP A 155 -33.03 1.68 6.48
C ASP A 155 -32.68 2.46 7.77
N GLY A 156 -33.47 3.49 8.11
CA GLY A 156 -33.22 4.46 9.18
C GLY A 156 -33.74 4.08 10.58
N LEU A 157 -33.25 2.99 11.16
CA LEU A 157 -33.29 2.86 12.62
C LEU A 157 -31.91 3.10 13.21
N LEU A 158 -31.79 4.32 13.74
CA LEU A 158 -30.76 4.89 14.60
C LEU A 158 -29.68 5.72 13.85
N ASN A 159 -29.61 7.00 14.24
CA ASN A 159 -28.87 8.15 13.73
C ASN A 159 -27.43 8.31 14.33
N PRO A 160 -26.33 8.58 13.56
CA PRO A 160 -26.25 8.94 12.11
C PRO A 160 -25.29 8.07 11.25
N LYS A 161 -25.48 8.05 9.90
CA LYS A 161 -24.44 8.41 8.86
C LYS A 161 -24.79 8.20 7.35
N SER A 162 -24.63 9.31 6.57
CA SER A 162 -24.17 9.57 5.16
C SER A 162 -24.80 8.83 3.95
N ILE A 163 -25.19 9.45 2.81
CA ILE A 163 -24.80 10.73 2.14
C ILE A 163 -26.04 11.48 1.56
N MET A 164 -26.21 12.76 1.94
CA MET A 164 -27.09 13.82 1.41
C MET A 164 -26.23 15.10 1.33
N LEU A 165 -26.43 16.02 0.36
CA LEU A 165 -25.68 17.30 0.30
C LEU A 165 -25.94 18.26 1.46
N HIS A 166 -26.76 17.85 2.41
CA HIS A 166 -26.88 18.46 3.72
C HIS A 166 -27.58 17.47 4.64
N ASN A 167 -27.17 17.47 5.90
CA ASN A 167 -27.95 16.91 6.99
C ASN A 167 -29.26 17.72 7.11
N TYR A 168 -30.41 17.07 6.91
CA TYR A 168 -31.65 17.51 7.53
C TYR A 168 -32.33 16.32 8.22
N CYS A 169 -32.05 16.15 9.50
CA CYS A 169 -32.98 15.54 10.44
C CYS A 169 -33.75 16.67 11.17
N GLY A 170 -34.91 17.08 10.63
CA GLY A 170 -35.89 17.97 11.29
C GLY A 170 -35.93 19.41 10.75
N GLY A 171 -37.09 19.84 10.22
CA GLY A 171 -37.29 21.07 9.44
C GLY A 171 -37.08 22.42 10.14
N GLY A 172 -36.97 23.49 9.34
CA GLY A 172 -37.03 24.89 9.79
C GLY A 172 -36.11 25.83 9.02
N SER A 173 -36.70 26.85 8.39
CA SER A 173 -36.13 27.96 7.62
C SER A 173 -35.29 28.95 8.47
N ALA A 174 -33.99 29.15 8.15
CA ALA A 174 -33.25 30.41 8.35
C ALA A 174 -31.79 30.34 7.79
N PRO A 175 -31.26 31.41 7.17
CA PRO A 175 -29.88 31.53 6.67
C PRO A 175 -28.80 31.66 7.78
N PRO A 176 -27.51 31.38 7.51
CA PRO A 176 -26.88 31.10 6.22
C PRO A 176 -26.72 29.60 5.91
N TYR A 177 -27.12 29.20 4.70
CA TYR A 177 -27.08 27.82 4.22
C TYR A 177 -25.68 27.46 3.70
N LEU A 178 -25.05 26.45 4.30
CA LEU A 178 -23.79 25.87 3.82
C LEU A 178 -24.08 24.59 3.02
N PHE A 179 -23.71 24.61 1.74
CA PHE A 179 -23.73 23.46 0.85
C PHE A 179 -22.63 22.49 1.26
N THR A 180 -22.94 21.22 1.51
CA THR A 180 -21.89 20.20 1.33
C THR A 180 -21.77 19.91 -0.17
N ASN A 181 -20.63 19.35 -0.58
CA ASN A 181 -20.27 18.95 -1.93
C ASN A 181 -20.10 17.41 -1.89
N PHE A 182 -20.60 16.68 -2.89
CA PHE A 182 -20.58 15.20 -2.90
C PHE A 182 -19.20 14.59 -3.17
N ASN A 183 -18.17 15.40 -3.37
CA ASN A 183 -16.79 14.97 -3.50
C ASN A 183 -15.85 15.76 -2.58
N LEU A 184 -16.24 16.00 -1.31
CA LEU A 184 -15.35 16.69 -0.37
C LEU A 184 -14.32 15.75 0.25
N TRP A 185 -13.18 15.77 -0.41
CA TRP A 185 -11.87 15.48 0.13
C TRP A 185 -11.30 16.76 0.75
N PHE A 186 -10.81 16.73 2.00
CA PHE A 186 -10.08 17.85 2.60
C PHE A 186 -8.64 17.42 2.90
N ASN A 187 -7.66 18.08 2.31
CA ASN A 187 -6.23 17.76 2.45
C ASN A 187 -5.89 16.28 2.21
N GLY A 188 -6.49 15.71 1.18
CA GLY A 188 -6.27 14.30 0.83
C GLY A 188 -7.08 13.31 1.66
N VAL A 189 -7.90 13.71 2.62
CA VAL A 189 -8.73 12.82 3.46
C VAL A 189 -10.19 12.89 3.03
N ARG A 190 -10.80 11.74 2.74
CA ARG A 190 -12.26 11.61 2.60
C ARG A 190 -12.88 11.63 3.99
N PHE A 191 -13.79 12.56 4.26
CA PHE A 191 -14.53 12.56 5.51
C PHE A 191 -15.30 11.24 5.69
N VAL A 192 -15.01 10.50 6.76
CA VAL A 192 -15.72 9.30 7.23
C VAL A 192 -16.32 9.64 8.59
N GLY A 193 -17.58 9.25 8.82
CA GLY A 193 -18.25 9.52 10.09
C GLY A 193 -17.58 8.80 11.28
N ASP A 194 -17.54 9.49 12.42
CA ASP A 194 -16.77 9.24 13.67
C ASP A 194 -17.07 7.98 14.50
N GLY A 195 -17.53 6.88 13.91
CA GLY A 195 -17.65 5.61 14.62
C GLY A 195 -18.37 5.59 15.99
N ASN A 196 -19.35 6.46 16.29
CA ASN A 196 -20.17 6.27 17.48
C ASN A 196 -21.68 6.42 17.24
N ASN A 197 -22.38 5.33 17.56
CA ASN A 197 -23.82 5.07 17.55
C ASN A 197 -24.47 5.24 16.17
N CYS A 198 -24.84 4.14 15.53
CA CYS A 198 -26.04 3.43 15.96
C CYS A 198 -26.01 1.90 15.93
N SER A 199 -26.78 1.30 16.86
CA SER A 199 -26.65 -0.07 17.34
C SER A 199 -27.00 -1.15 16.31
N GLN A 200 -26.09 -1.41 15.38
CA GLN A 200 -25.98 -2.69 14.70
C GLN A 200 -24.54 -3.20 14.86
N GLY A 201 -24.39 -4.31 15.56
CA GLY A 201 -23.09 -4.89 15.92
C GLY A 201 -22.26 -5.36 14.73
N GLY A 202 -20.97 -5.58 14.98
CA GLY A 202 -20.07 -6.44 14.21
C GLY A 202 -19.93 -6.12 12.72
N LEU A 203 -19.01 -5.19 12.40
CA LEU A 203 -18.50 -4.96 11.04
C LEU A 203 -18.03 -6.26 10.39
N ILE A 204 -18.77 -6.76 9.41
CA ILE A 204 -18.26 -7.70 8.41
C ILE A 204 -17.85 -6.84 7.20
N ASN A 205 -16.55 -6.77 6.88
CA ASN A 205 -15.93 -6.07 5.75
C ASN A 205 -15.75 -4.54 5.83
N GLY A 206 -15.15 -4.00 6.89
CA GLY A 206 -14.27 -2.83 6.76
C GLY A 206 -14.83 -1.56 6.10
N GLY A 207 -16.15 -1.33 6.15
CA GLY A 207 -16.74 -0.02 5.85
C GLY A 207 -16.98 0.31 4.37
N ASP A 208 -17.30 -0.66 3.51
CA ASP A 208 -17.52 -0.37 2.09
C ASP A 208 -18.85 -0.86 1.51
N ASN A 209 -19.92 -0.09 1.78
CA ASN A 209 -21.19 -0.18 1.04
C ASN A 209 -21.10 0.43 -0.38
N SER A 210 -19.92 0.85 -0.87
CA SER A 210 -19.78 1.50 -2.19
C SER A 210 -19.95 0.56 -3.37
N LEU A 211 -19.69 -0.76 -3.25
CA LEU A 211 -19.74 -1.64 -4.43
C LEU A 211 -21.17 -1.81 -4.98
N PRO A 212 -22.20 -2.11 -4.17
CA PRO A 212 -23.57 -2.19 -4.67
C PRO A 212 -24.10 -0.81 -5.07
N THR A 213 -23.74 0.24 -4.33
CA THR A 213 -24.22 1.61 -4.58
C THR A 213 -23.58 2.24 -5.83
N ALA A 214 -22.27 2.14 -6.02
CA ALA A 214 -21.56 2.60 -7.21
C ALA A 214 -21.96 1.78 -8.45
N THR A 215 -22.08 0.44 -8.35
CA THR A 215 -22.58 -0.36 -9.50
C THR A 215 -24.04 -0.04 -9.81
N SER A 216 -24.88 0.22 -8.80
CA SER A 216 -26.28 0.62 -9.02
C SER A 216 -26.43 2.04 -9.54
N ALA A 217 -25.62 2.99 -9.06
CA ALA A 217 -25.66 4.40 -9.47
C ALA A 217 -25.01 4.59 -10.84
N GLN A 218 -23.87 3.95 -11.09
CA GLN A 218 -23.27 3.85 -12.42
C GLN A 218 -24.22 3.13 -13.38
N GLY A 219 -24.87 2.04 -12.96
CA GLY A 219 -25.90 1.37 -13.77
C GLY A 219 -27.20 2.18 -13.97
N VAL A 220 -27.42 3.27 -13.22
CA VAL A 220 -28.49 4.25 -13.46
C VAL A 220 -28.00 5.34 -14.42
N ALA A 221 -26.80 5.89 -14.19
CA ALA A 221 -26.17 6.89 -15.04
C ALA A 221 -25.91 6.34 -16.46
N ASP A 222 -25.45 5.09 -16.57
CA ASP A 222 -25.18 4.41 -17.84
C ASP A 222 -26.44 3.75 -18.44
N ARG A 223 -27.63 3.95 -17.83
CA ARG A 223 -28.86 3.30 -18.28
C ARG A 223 -29.34 3.82 -19.64
N ARG A 224 -28.94 5.04 -20.00
CA ARG A 224 -29.12 5.64 -21.32
C ARG A 224 -27.73 6.09 -21.79
N GLU A 225 -27.36 5.73 -23.03
CA GLU A 225 -26.16 6.33 -23.62
C GLU A 225 -26.43 7.81 -23.89
N HIS A 226 -25.51 8.68 -23.48
CA HIS A 226 -25.51 10.07 -23.94
C HIS A 226 -25.53 10.08 -25.47
N LEU A 227 -26.41 10.90 -26.05
CA LEU A 227 -26.37 11.18 -27.48
C LEU A 227 -25.15 12.05 -27.76
N ALA A 228 -24.02 11.40 -28.04
CA ALA A 228 -22.89 12.09 -28.67
C ALA A 228 -23.35 12.61 -30.04
N ALA A 229 -23.08 13.86 -30.34
CA ALA A 229 -23.24 14.42 -31.67
C ALA A 229 -21.85 14.68 -32.24
N SER A 230 -21.62 14.32 -33.51
CA SER A 230 -20.37 14.66 -34.17
C SER A 230 -20.35 16.14 -34.56
N PRO A 231 -19.20 16.82 -34.44
CA PRO A 231 -18.95 18.12 -35.01
C PRO A 231 -19.30 18.09 -36.49
N ARG A 232 -20.07 19.08 -36.96
CA ARG A 232 -20.50 19.14 -38.36
C ARG A 232 -19.60 20.07 -39.18
N LEU A 233 -18.31 19.74 -39.20
CA LEU A 233 -17.29 20.55 -39.87
C LEU A 233 -17.39 20.52 -41.41
N ASP A 234 -18.02 19.49 -41.97
CA ASP A 234 -18.27 19.33 -43.41
C ASP A 234 -19.20 20.41 -43.98
N ALA A 235 -20.05 21.02 -43.13
CA ALA A 235 -20.96 22.08 -43.53
C ALA A 235 -20.40 23.50 -43.33
N VAL A 236 -19.18 23.62 -42.79
CA VAL A 236 -18.50 24.92 -42.64
C VAL A 236 -18.05 25.40 -44.02
N VAL A 237 -18.61 26.51 -44.48
CA VAL A 237 -18.34 27.11 -45.80
C VAL A 237 -17.38 28.31 -45.74
N ARG A 238 -17.13 28.85 -44.54
CA ARG A 238 -16.11 29.88 -44.27
C ARG A 238 -15.48 29.65 -42.91
N ARG A 239 -14.17 29.87 -42.80
CA ARG A 239 -13.42 29.77 -41.54
C ARG A 239 -12.24 30.73 -41.50
N TRP A 240 -12.21 31.60 -40.51
CA TRP A 240 -11.08 32.49 -40.23
C TRP A 240 -10.47 32.19 -38.87
N SER A 241 -9.19 31.82 -38.88
CA SER A 241 -8.38 31.55 -37.68
C SER A 241 -7.48 32.74 -37.38
N PHE A 242 -7.53 33.27 -36.17
CA PHE A 242 -6.80 34.48 -35.76
C PHE A 242 -5.56 34.18 -34.90
N ASN A 243 -5.14 32.92 -34.82
CA ASN A 243 -4.03 32.41 -34.00
C ASN A 243 -2.61 32.67 -34.57
N ARG A 244 -2.41 33.78 -35.29
CA ARG A 244 -1.06 34.13 -35.77
C ARG A 244 -0.16 34.48 -34.59
N ALA A 245 1.15 34.26 -34.76
CA ALA A 245 2.17 34.63 -33.78
C ALA A 245 2.04 36.11 -33.37
N ALA A 246 2.41 36.41 -32.11
CA ALA A 246 2.20 37.73 -31.54
C ALA A 246 2.88 38.85 -32.35
N ALA A 247 2.08 39.79 -32.86
CA ALA A 247 2.54 40.87 -33.74
C ALA A 247 1.49 41.98 -33.85
N ALA A 248 1.88 43.17 -34.29
CA ALA A 248 0.94 44.22 -34.64
C ALA A 248 0.10 43.81 -35.89
N ALA A 249 -1.18 44.13 -35.88
CA ALA A 249 -2.09 43.91 -37.00
C ALA A 249 -2.63 45.29 -37.48
N PRO A 250 -1.85 46.07 -38.26
CA PRO A 250 -2.28 47.38 -38.74
C PRO A 250 -3.50 47.29 -39.67
N ALA A 251 -4.19 48.41 -39.87
CA ALA A 251 -5.30 48.52 -40.84
C ALA A 251 -4.92 47.95 -42.21
N GLY A 252 -5.81 47.15 -42.80
CA GLY A 252 -5.57 46.43 -44.06
C GLY A 252 -4.93 45.05 -43.90
N THR A 253 -4.57 44.63 -42.68
CA THR A 253 -4.13 43.25 -42.43
C THR A 253 -5.24 42.27 -42.80
N THR A 254 -4.94 41.29 -43.65
CA THR A 254 -5.91 40.29 -44.09
C THR A 254 -5.68 38.92 -43.46
N ILE A 255 -6.78 38.25 -43.15
CA ILE A 255 -6.85 36.87 -42.69
C ILE A 255 -7.66 36.10 -43.72
N THR A 256 -7.03 35.13 -44.36
CA THR A 256 -7.64 34.33 -45.43
C THR A 256 -8.56 33.26 -44.87
N ASP A 257 -9.72 33.07 -45.49
CA ASP A 257 -10.62 31.95 -45.24
C ASP A 257 -9.92 30.63 -45.57
N GLN A 258 -9.88 29.72 -44.60
CA GLN A 258 -9.24 28.42 -44.73
C GLN A 258 -10.07 27.40 -45.53
N VAL A 259 -11.36 27.68 -45.79
CA VAL A 259 -12.24 26.80 -46.59
C VAL A 259 -12.12 27.13 -48.08
N THR A 260 -12.38 28.37 -48.48
CA THR A 260 -12.31 28.76 -49.90
C THR A 260 -10.93 29.21 -50.39
N GLY A 261 -10.06 29.66 -49.47
CA GLY A 261 -8.78 30.25 -49.81
C GLY A 261 -8.86 31.67 -50.40
N THR A 262 -10.06 32.23 -50.61
CA THR A 262 -10.25 33.49 -51.34
C THR A 262 -10.99 34.57 -50.57
N ALA A 263 -11.88 34.21 -49.64
CA ALA A 263 -12.62 35.19 -48.84
C ALA A 263 -11.71 35.78 -47.72
N LEU A 264 -11.69 37.10 -47.56
CA LEU A 264 -10.78 37.78 -46.62
C LEU A 264 -11.55 38.41 -45.46
N ALA A 265 -11.12 38.14 -44.23
CA ALA A 265 -11.41 38.99 -43.08
C ALA A 265 -10.34 40.09 -43.01
N VAL A 266 -10.74 41.34 -42.89
CA VAL A 266 -9.84 42.50 -42.97
C VAL A 266 -9.86 43.28 -41.67
N VAL A 267 -8.68 43.56 -41.12
CA VAL A 267 -8.55 44.46 -39.97
C VAL A 267 -8.76 45.89 -40.46
N ARG A 268 -9.72 46.58 -39.86
CA ARG A 268 -9.98 48.02 -40.06
C ARG A 268 -9.57 48.78 -38.81
N GLY A 269 -9.27 50.07 -38.93
CA GLY A 269 -8.91 50.93 -37.79
C GLY A 269 -7.52 50.63 -37.18
N VAL A 270 -7.26 51.22 -36.01
CA VAL A 270 -5.91 51.25 -35.40
C VAL A 270 -5.82 50.45 -34.10
N GLY A 271 -4.65 49.86 -33.85
CA GLY A 271 -4.30 49.28 -32.55
C GLY A 271 -4.62 47.80 -32.33
N ALA A 272 -5.02 47.04 -33.36
CA ALA A 272 -5.16 45.59 -33.24
C ALA A 272 -3.82 44.87 -33.15
N THR A 273 -3.79 43.77 -32.40
CA THR A 273 -2.60 42.93 -32.23
C THR A 273 -2.96 41.45 -32.25
N PHE A 274 -2.14 40.63 -32.90
CA PHE A 274 -2.15 39.19 -32.69
C PHE A 274 -1.46 38.87 -31.36
N THR A 275 -1.99 37.88 -30.63
CA THR A 275 -1.46 37.45 -29.33
C THR A 275 -0.78 36.08 -29.39
N GLY A 276 -0.86 35.37 -30.52
CA GLY A 276 -0.56 33.94 -30.61
C GLY A 276 -1.81 33.06 -30.43
N ALA A 277 -2.80 33.51 -29.66
CA ALA A 277 -4.06 32.79 -29.42
C ALA A 277 -5.24 33.37 -30.22
N GLY A 278 -5.20 34.66 -30.54
CA GLY A 278 -6.23 35.34 -31.31
C GLY A 278 -5.80 36.72 -31.80
N LEU A 279 -6.76 37.45 -32.38
CA LEU A 279 -6.64 38.85 -32.78
C LEU A 279 -7.38 39.71 -31.76
N ARG A 280 -6.62 40.50 -31.00
CA ARG A 280 -7.11 41.44 -30.01
C ARG A 280 -7.41 42.78 -30.65
N ILE A 281 -8.64 43.25 -30.45
CA ILE A 281 -9.04 44.61 -30.78
C ILE A 281 -9.01 45.48 -29.51
N PRO A 282 -8.52 46.72 -29.59
CA PRO A 282 -8.16 47.50 -28.40
C PRO A 282 -9.35 48.09 -27.63
N GLY A 283 -10.52 48.18 -28.28
CA GLY A 283 -11.70 48.89 -27.77
C GLY A 283 -11.48 50.38 -27.54
N GLY A 284 -12.49 51.03 -26.96
CA GLY A 284 -12.50 52.48 -26.71
C GLY A 284 -13.01 53.29 -27.89
N GLY A 285 -13.21 54.60 -27.70
CA GLY A 285 -13.84 55.49 -28.70
C GLY A 285 -15.26 55.04 -29.10
N THR A 286 -15.91 55.79 -29.99
CA THR A 286 -17.19 55.38 -30.59
C THR A 286 -17.01 54.99 -32.05
N GLY A 287 -18.03 54.37 -32.65
CA GLY A 287 -18.07 54.09 -34.09
C GLY A 287 -18.06 55.33 -34.99
N ASN A 288 -18.21 56.54 -34.42
CA ASN A 288 -18.20 57.83 -35.11
C ASN A 288 -16.81 58.48 -35.13
N LEU A 289 -15.81 57.76 -35.64
CA LEU A 289 -14.44 58.25 -35.82
C LEU A 289 -14.00 58.04 -37.27
N ALA A 290 -13.06 58.88 -37.74
CA ALA A 290 -12.47 58.70 -39.07
C ALA A 290 -11.69 57.37 -39.15
N ALA A 291 -11.64 56.76 -40.33
CA ALA A 291 -10.99 55.45 -40.49
C ALA A 291 -9.50 55.44 -40.08
N SER A 292 -8.84 56.60 -40.10
CA SER A 292 -7.45 56.76 -39.67
C SER A 292 -7.23 56.71 -38.16
N SER A 293 -8.28 56.87 -37.35
CA SER A 293 -8.18 56.96 -35.88
C SER A 293 -9.18 56.11 -35.12
N ILE A 294 -10.16 55.50 -35.80
CA ILE A 294 -11.10 54.57 -35.19
C ILE A 294 -10.36 53.36 -34.61
N PRO A 295 -10.64 52.94 -33.36
CA PRO A 295 -10.09 51.71 -32.81
C PRO A 295 -10.44 50.50 -33.66
N ALA A 296 -9.53 49.53 -33.70
CA ALA A 296 -9.62 48.47 -34.69
C ALA A 296 -10.85 47.56 -34.51
N TYR A 297 -11.37 47.06 -35.63
CA TYR A 297 -12.44 46.07 -35.74
C TYR A 297 -12.18 45.16 -36.94
N ILE A 298 -12.92 44.06 -37.07
CA ILE A 298 -12.73 43.08 -38.15
C ILE A 298 -13.92 43.17 -39.10
N ASP A 299 -13.62 43.28 -40.38
CA ASP A 299 -14.58 43.40 -41.48
C ASP A 299 -14.60 42.11 -42.30
N LEU A 300 -15.77 41.49 -42.39
CA LEU A 300 -16.00 40.23 -43.10
C LEU A 300 -16.69 40.49 -44.45
N PRO A 301 -16.58 39.57 -45.43
CA PRO A 301 -17.16 39.76 -46.76
C PRO A 301 -18.68 39.95 -46.75
N ASN A 302 -19.18 40.75 -47.70
CA ASN A 302 -20.61 40.99 -47.90
C ASN A 302 -21.35 39.74 -48.38
N GLY A 303 -22.66 39.66 -48.08
CA GLY A 303 -23.53 38.57 -48.52
C GLY A 303 -23.32 37.25 -47.76
N ILE A 304 -22.67 37.29 -46.59
CA ILE A 304 -22.42 36.13 -45.73
C ILE A 304 -23.69 35.53 -45.12
N LEU A 305 -24.76 36.32 -44.99
CA LEU A 305 -26.09 35.93 -44.51
C LEU A 305 -27.06 35.71 -45.67
N SER A 306 -27.24 36.73 -46.52
CA SER A 306 -28.30 36.76 -47.55
C SER A 306 -28.17 35.68 -48.63
N SER A 307 -26.97 35.12 -48.80
CA SER A 307 -26.71 34.01 -49.73
C SER A 307 -27.15 32.63 -49.21
N ASN A 308 -27.63 32.53 -47.96
CA ASN A 308 -27.97 31.26 -47.33
C ASN A 308 -29.48 31.12 -47.08
N THR A 309 -29.98 29.88 -47.14
CA THR A 309 -31.34 29.54 -46.66
C THR A 309 -31.36 29.24 -45.17
N ASN A 310 -30.32 28.58 -44.67
CA ASN A 310 -30.07 28.34 -43.25
C ASN A 310 -28.61 28.70 -42.98
N VAL A 311 -28.31 29.23 -41.80
CA VAL A 311 -26.92 29.60 -41.45
C VAL A 311 -26.61 29.24 -40.01
N THR A 312 -25.35 28.91 -39.74
CA THR A 312 -24.78 28.93 -38.39
C THR A 312 -23.54 29.80 -38.38
N ILE A 313 -23.46 30.73 -37.43
CA ILE A 313 -22.31 31.58 -37.16
C ILE A 313 -21.74 31.16 -35.82
N GLU A 314 -20.47 30.79 -35.78
CA GLU A 314 -19.74 30.46 -34.55
C GLU A 314 -18.56 31.42 -34.38
N VAL A 315 -18.41 31.99 -33.19
CA VAL A 315 -17.35 32.93 -32.84
C VAL A 315 -16.75 32.54 -31.50
N TRP A 316 -15.46 32.26 -31.47
CA TRP A 316 -14.71 32.13 -30.21
C TRP A 316 -14.08 33.47 -29.87
N ALA A 317 -14.50 34.05 -28.76
CA ALA A 317 -14.06 35.37 -28.35
C ALA A 317 -13.90 35.49 -26.84
N THR A 318 -13.00 36.36 -26.44
CA THR A 318 -12.68 36.69 -25.05
C THR A 318 -12.98 38.16 -24.81
N PRO A 319 -14.12 38.51 -24.19
CA PRO A 319 -14.37 39.87 -23.75
C PRO A 319 -13.36 40.31 -22.69
N LEU A 320 -12.71 41.47 -22.87
CA LEU A 320 -11.62 41.94 -21.99
C LEU A 320 -12.04 43.10 -21.07
N SER A 321 -13.09 43.83 -21.42
CA SER A 321 -13.71 44.87 -20.58
C SER A 321 -15.16 45.12 -21.04
N ALA A 322 -15.87 46.04 -20.39
CA ALA A 322 -17.27 46.38 -20.69
C ALA A 322 -17.43 47.78 -21.34
N PRO A 323 -16.95 48.03 -22.57
CA PRO A 323 -17.22 49.29 -23.27
C PRO A 323 -18.73 49.51 -23.44
N ASN A 324 -19.20 50.75 -23.37
CA ASN A 324 -20.63 51.04 -23.49
C ASN A 324 -21.25 50.48 -24.80
N TRP A 325 -22.07 49.43 -24.70
CA TRP A 325 -22.74 48.76 -25.82
C TRP A 325 -21.79 48.06 -26.81
N ALA A 326 -20.78 47.36 -26.30
CA ALA A 326 -19.82 46.64 -27.13
C ALA A 326 -20.49 45.53 -27.96
N ARG A 327 -20.31 45.56 -29.29
CA ARG A 327 -20.77 44.48 -30.18
C ARG A 327 -19.74 43.38 -30.29
N LEU A 328 -20.19 42.14 -30.08
CA LEU A 328 -19.41 40.97 -30.47
C LEU A 328 -19.43 40.82 -32.00
N LEU A 329 -20.63 40.89 -32.58
CA LEU A 329 -20.86 40.93 -34.01
C LEU A 329 -22.06 41.82 -34.32
N ASP A 330 -22.04 42.43 -35.50
CA ASP A 330 -23.13 43.24 -36.05
C ASP A 330 -23.09 43.17 -37.58
N PHE A 331 -24.03 42.44 -38.17
CA PHE A 331 -24.07 42.11 -39.60
C PHE A 331 -25.33 42.67 -40.23
N GLY A 332 -25.21 43.55 -41.23
CA GLY A 332 -26.36 44.19 -41.84
C GLY A 332 -26.02 45.47 -42.61
N ARG A 333 -26.97 46.40 -42.63
CA ARG A 333 -26.88 47.67 -43.35
C ARG A 333 -27.26 48.84 -42.46
N THR A 334 -26.64 49.99 -42.71
CA THR A 334 -27.10 51.26 -42.13
C THR A 334 -28.19 51.92 -42.97
N VAL A 335 -29.07 52.69 -42.33
CA VAL A 335 -30.06 53.56 -43.01
C VAL A 335 -29.38 54.61 -43.89
N GLN A 336 -28.20 55.09 -43.45
CA GLN A 336 -27.39 56.06 -44.18
C GLN A 336 -26.86 55.47 -45.49
N ALA A 337 -26.42 56.31 -46.42
CA ALA A 337 -25.95 55.87 -47.73
C ALA A 337 -24.59 55.13 -47.72
N GLY A 338 -23.88 55.12 -46.58
CA GLY A 338 -22.53 54.58 -46.47
C GLY A 338 -21.44 55.64 -46.70
N ASP A 339 -20.20 55.20 -46.94
CA ASP A 339 -19.06 56.07 -47.26
C ASP A 339 -18.92 56.39 -48.76
N GLY A 340 -19.82 55.85 -49.59
CA GLY A 340 -19.84 56.04 -51.05
C GLY A 340 -18.78 55.23 -51.81
N LEU A 341 -18.05 54.34 -51.13
CA LEU A 341 -17.02 53.50 -51.74
C LEU A 341 -17.50 52.05 -51.95
N GLY A 342 -18.61 51.67 -51.33
CA GLY A 342 -19.24 50.36 -51.42
C GLY A 342 -20.69 50.41 -51.90
N SER A 343 -21.45 49.38 -51.54
CA SER A 343 -22.89 49.29 -51.76
C SER A 343 -23.64 50.30 -50.89
N ALA A 344 -24.93 50.53 -51.19
CA ALA A 344 -25.73 51.47 -50.44
C ALA A 344 -25.81 51.08 -48.94
N GLY A 345 -25.38 51.97 -48.07
CA GLY A 345 -25.32 51.75 -46.62
C GLY A 345 -24.10 50.98 -46.13
N GLU A 346 -23.10 50.76 -46.99
CA GLU A 346 -21.82 50.16 -46.63
C GLU A 346 -20.80 51.21 -46.18
N TYR A 347 -20.08 50.92 -45.09
CA TYR A 347 -18.91 51.67 -44.66
C TYR A 347 -17.67 50.77 -44.79
N THR A 348 -16.97 50.90 -45.91
CA THR A 348 -15.83 50.04 -46.28
C THR A 348 -14.64 50.13 -45.33
N GLY A 349 -14.58 51.18 -44.49
CA GLY A 349 -13.46 51.41 -43.56
C GLY A 349 -12.13 51.70 -44.26
N THR A 350 -12.18 52.10 -45.54
CA THR A 350 -11.00 52.43 -46.35
C THR A 350 -10.22 53.60 -45.73
N PRO A 351 -8.88 53.54 -45.64
CA PRO A 351 -8.08 54.63 -45.09
C PRO A 351 -8.38 55.98 -45.78
N GLY A 352 -8.60 57.02 -44.98
CA GLY A 352 -8.91 58.38 -45.46
C GLY A 352 -10.40 58.73 -45.50
N THR A 353 -11.30 57.78 -45.22
CA THR A 353 -12.74 58.10 -45.05
C THR A 353 -12.98 58.87 -43.74
N ALA A 354 -13.86 59.86 -43.81
CA ALA A 354 -14.26 60.69 -42.68
C ALA A 354 -15.11 59.91 -41.66
N ALA A 355 -15.33 60.51 -40.48
CA ALA A 355 -16.24 59.93 -39.50
C ALA A 355 -17.67 59.80 -40.08
N PRO A 356 -18.38 58.70 -39.82
CA PRO A 356 -19.65 58.38 -40.48
C PRO A 356 -20.83 59.27 -40.05
N GLY A 357 -20.68 60.09 -39.01
CA GLY A 357 -21.79 60.79 -38.36
C GLY A 357 -22.64 59.83 -37.52
N THR A 358 -23.88 60.21 -37.22
CA THR A 358 -24.83 59.35 -36.51
C THR A 358 -25.41 58.31 -37.48
N THR A 359 -25.12 57.04 -37.21
CA THR A 359 -25.60 55.91 -38.01
C THR A 359 -26.59 55.06 -37.22
N GLN A 360 -27.49 54.37 -37.92
CA GLN A 360 -28.46 53.44 -37.36
C GLN A 360 -28.62 52.24 -38.28
N SER A 361 -28.83 51.05 -37.73
CA SER A 361 -29.14 49.85 -38.52
C SER A 361 -30.52 49.94 -39.16
N SER A 362 -30.57 49.67 -40.47
CA SER A 362 -31.79 49.43 -41.24
C SER A 362 -32.23 47.98 -41.05
N ASP A 363 -31.31 47.05 -41.23
CA ASP A 363 -31.54 45.62 -41.18
C ASP A 363 -30.25 44.95 -40.71
N GLY A 364 -30.38 43.79 -40.08
CA GLY A 364 -29.23 43.04 -39.58
C GLY A 364 -29.48 42.14 -38.39
N ILE A 365 -28.43 41.46 -37.96
CA ILE A 365 -28.36 40.60 -36.77
C ILE A 365 -27.17 41.05 -35.92
N MET A 366 -27.40 41.24 -34.62
CA MET A 366 -26.35 41.65 -33.69
C MET A 366 -26.40 40.86 -32.38
N LEU A 367 -25.21 40.65 -31.83
CA LEU A 367 -25.01 40.12 -30.49
C LEU A 367 -24.03 41.02 -29.75
N SER A 368 -24.43 41.52 -28.58
CA SER A 368 -23.56 42.35 -27.75
C SER A 368 -22.79 41.53 -26.71
N ALA A 369 -21.58 41.98 -26.37
CA ALA A 369 -20.81 41.44 -25.26
C ALA A 369 -21.31 41.99 -23.91
N ASP A 370 -21.88 43.20 -23.93
CA ASP A 370 -22.48 43.88 -22.79
C ASP A 370 -23.74 44.68 -23.19
N ILE A 371 -24.56 45.06 -22.20
CA ILE A 371 -25.58 46.11 -22.32
C ILE A 371 -25.14 47.26 -21.42
N GLY A 372 -25.03 48.46 -22.00
CA GLY A 372 -24.37 49.57 -21.30
C GLY A 372 -22.93 49.17 -20.98
N THR A 373 -22.53 49.24 -19.72
CA THR A 373 -21.18 48.82 -19.27
C THR A 373 -21.22 47.56 -18.39
N ASN A 374 -22.19 46.67 -18.61
CA ASN A 374 -22.37 45.47 -17.79
C ASN A 374 -22.14 44.19 -18.61
N LEU A 375 -20.98 43.56 -18.42
CA LEU A 375 -20.63 42.26 -19.03
C LEU A 375 -21.54 41.10 -18.57
N SER A 376 -22.35 41.27 -17.53
CA SER A 376 -23.33 40.27 -17.12
C SER A 376 -24.70 40.42 -17.79
N ALA A 377 -24.79 41.27 -18.82
CA ALA A 377 -26.00 41.47 -19.60
C ALA A 377 -25.65 41.52 -21.10
N GLN A 378 -26.38 40.82 -21.96
CA GLN A 378 -26.14 40.77 -23.40
C GLN A 378 -27.45 40.93 -24.15
N ARG A 379 -27.40 41.57 -25.32
CA ARG A 379 -28.54 41.70 -26.22
C ARG A 379 -28.33 40.90 -27.48
N PHE A 380 -29.35 40.15 -27.85
CA PHE A 380 -29.51 39.55 -29.16
C PHE A 380 -30.66 40.25 -29.91
N GLU A 381 -30.39 40.75 -31.12
CA GLU A 381 -31.38 41.50 -31.90
C GLU A 381 -31.32 41.13 -33.38
N SER A 382 -32.51 40.95 -33.97
CA SER A 382 -32.71 40.82 -35.42
C SER A 382 -33.60 41.95 -35.90
N LYS A 383 -33.19 42.65 -36.95
CA LYS A 383 -33.88 43.82 -37.48
C LYS A 383 -34.06 43.72 -38.99
N LEU A 384 -35.22 44.18 -39.49
CA LEU A 384 -35.48 44.39 -40.91
C LEU A 384 -36.24 45.72 -41.11
N ASP A 385 -35.81 46.55 -42.06
CA ASP A 385 -36.43 47.83 -42.41
C ASP A 385 -36.76 48.73 -41.20
N GLY A 386 -35.84 48.79 -40.23
CA GLY A 386 -35.95 49.57 -39.00
C GLY A 386 -36.71 48.89 -37.86
N THR A 387 -37.38 47.76 -38.11
CA THR A 387 -38.19 47.03 -37.12
C THR A 387 -37.35 45.96 -36.42
N ALA A 388 -37.09 46.15 -35.12
CA ALA A 388 -36.23 45.27 -34.32
C ALA A 388 -37.04 44.29 -33.47
N LEU A 389 -36.53 43.06 -33.36
CA LEU A 389 -36.91 42.08 -32.34
C LEU A 389 -35.69 41.86 -31.45
N THR A 390 -35.84 42.10 -30.14
CA THR A 390 -34.74 42.09 -29.17
C THR A 390 -35.02 41.13 -28.03
N LEU A 391 -34.00 40.39 -27.60
CA LEU A 391 -34.00 39.66 -26.34
C LEU A 391 -32.71 39.91 -25.57
N ASP A 392 -32.87 40.19 -24.29
CA ASP A 392 -31.76 40.41 -23.36
C ASP A 392 -31.56 39.14 -22.52
N ALA A 393 -30.30 38.79 -22.28
CA ALA A 393 -29.91 37.74 -21.34
C ALA A 393 -29.03 38.33 -20.24
N ALA A 394 -29.16 37.79 -19.03
CA ALA A 394 -28.38 38.20 -17.86
C ALA A 394 -27.28 37.18 -17.55
N LEU A 395 -26.47 36.84 -18.56
CA LEU A 395 -25.46 35.81 -18.40
C LEU A 395 -24.18 36.40 -17.81
N PRO A 396 -23.69 35.92 -16.64
CA PRO A 396 -22.42 36.38 -16.08
C PRO A 396 -21.28 36.10 -17.07
N THR A 397 -20.46 37.13 -17.34
CA THR A 397 -19.26 37.03 -18.18
C THR A 397 -18.10 37.66 -17.43
N VAL A 398 -17.03 36.88 -17.26
CA VAL A 398 -15.81 37.33 -16.57
C VAL A 398 -14.83 37.83 -17.63
N ALA A 399 -14.35 39.06 -17.47
CA ALA A 399 -13.36 39.62 -18.38
C ALA A 399 -12.09 38.73 -18.44
N GLY A 400 -11.59 38.48 -19.65
CA GLY A 400 -10.43 37.63 -19.90
C GLY A 400 -10.73 36.13 -20.01
N VAL A 401 -12.00 35.72 -19.87
CA VAL A 401 -12.42 34.32 -20.05
C VAL A 401 -12.92 34.10 -21.49
N PRO A 402 -12.39 33.09 -22.22
CA PRO A 402 -12.86 32.78 -23.57
C PRO A 402 -14.25 32.13 -23.53
N HIS A 403 -15.10 32.52 -24.47
CA HIS A 403 -16.43 31.96 -24.66
C HIS A 403 -16.65 31.59 -26.14
N HIS A 404 -17.51 30.60 -26.36
CA HIS A 404 -18.03 30.26 -27.68
C HIS A 404 -19.44 30.84 -27.84
N TYR A 405 -19.59 31.71 -28.83
CA TYR A 405 -20.87 32.31 -29.18
C TYR A 405 -21.33 31.71 -30.51
N ALA A 406 -22.52 31.10 -30.53
CA ALA A 406 -23.07 30.55 -31.75
C ALA A 406 -24.50 31.03 -31.99
N ILE A 407 -24.83 31.34 -33.24
CA ILE A 407 -26.17 31.76 -33.65
C ILE A 407 -26.57 30.96 -34.89
N THR A 408 -27.76 30.36 -34.86
CA THR A 408 -28.30 29.57 -35.98
C THR A 408 -29.58 30.20 -36.52
N TYR A 409 -29.81 30.12 -37.84
CA TYR A 409 -31.07 30.47 -38.48
C TYR A 409 -31.67 29.26 -39.17
N THR A 410 -32.87 28.88 -38.76
CA THR A 410 -33.66 27.82 -39.42
C THR A 410 -34.83 28.44 -40.19
N SER A 411 -34.85 28.28 -41.51
CA SER A 411 -35.93 28.79 -42.36
C SER A 411 -37.21 27.97 -42.21
N ASN A 412 -38.36 28.66 -42.26
CA ASN A 412 -39.68 28.06 -42.42
C ASN A 412 -40.34 28.43 -43.78
N GLY A 413 -39.55 28.93 -44.73
CA GLY A 413 -40.00 29.36 -46.06
C GLY A 413 -40.18 30.88 -46.17
N SER A 414 -41.16 31.44 -45.46
CA SER A 414 -41.45 32.90 -45.49
C SER A 414 -40.77 33.70 -44.37
N GLY A 415 -40.23 33.01 -43.38
CA GLY A 415 -39.49 33.55 -42.24
C GLY A 415 -38.51 32.52 -41.70
N GLY A 416 -38.19 32.63 -40.42
CA GLY A 416 -37.35 31.65 -39.75
C GLY A 416 -37.15 31.93 -38.27
N ARG A 417 -36.40 31.05 -37.63
CA ARG A 417 -36.01 31.15 -36.22
C ARG A 417 -34.52 31.38 -36.12
N TRP A 418 -34.14 32.49 -35.50
CA TRP A 418 -32.81 32.68 -34.96
C TRP A 418 -32.71 32.06 -33.57
N GLN A 419 -31.68 31.25 -33.31
CA GLN A 419 -31.40 30.68 -32.00
C GLN A 419 -29.96 31.04 -31.60
N TRP A 420 -29.81 31.67 -30.43
CA TRP A 420 -28.52 32.00 -29.82
C TRP A 420 -28.10 30.92 -28.81
N PHE A 421 -26.81 30.59 -28.84
CA PHE A 421 -26.12 29.69 -27.94
C PHE A 421 -24.86 30.36 -27.34
N ARG A 422 -24.51 29.96 -26.11
CA ARG A 422 -23.23 30.29 -25.47
C ARG A 422 -22.64 29.03 -24.85
N ASP A 423 -21.38 28.75 -25.16
CA ASP A 423 -20.63 27.59 -24.64
C ASP A 423 -21.35 26.25 -24.88
N GLY A 424 -22.04 26.13 -26.02
CA GLY A 424 -22.81 24.94 -26.41
C GLY A 424 -24.26 24.90 -25.91
N ASP A 425 -24.62 25.74 -24.93
CA ASP A 425 -25.97 25.79 -24.37
C ASP A 425 -26.86 26.81 -25.07
N ALA A 426 -28.13 26.47 -25.27
CA ALA A 426 -29.12 27.37 -25.84
C ALA A 426 -29.46 28.50 -24.85
N VAL A 427 -29.41 29.75 -25.31
CA VAL A 427 -29.68 30.93 -24.48
C VAL A 427 -31.10 31.43 -24.73
N THR A 428 -31.41 31.84 -25.95
CA THR A 428 -32.70 32.43 -26.33
C THR A 428 -32.90 32.39 -27.85
N TYR A 429 -34.11 32.68 -28.34
CA TYR A 429 -34.44 32.63 -29.77
C TYR A 429 -35.37 33.77 -30.21
N LEU A 430 -35.26 34.18 -31.47
CA LEU A 430 -36.14 35.16 -32.12
C LEU A 430 -36.84 34.49 -33.30
N ASP A 431 -38.17 34.51 -33.33
CA ASP A 431 -38.94 34.14 -34.52
C ASP A 431 -39.16 35.39 -35.38
N VAL A 432 -38.72 35.32 -36.63
CA VAL A 432 -38.81 36.43 -37.59
C VAL A 432 -39.68 36.04 -38.79
N SER A 433 -40.39 37.02 -39.35
CA SER A 433 -41.30 36.83 -40.48
C SER A 433 -40.67 37.16 -41.83
N TYR A 434 -39.35 37.04 -41.96
CA TYR A 434 -38.61 37.33 -43.18
C TYR A 434 -37.47 36.31 -43.42
N PRO A 435 -37.17 35.98 -44.69
CA PRO A 435 -36.04 35.12 -45.05
C PRO A 435 -34.71 35.87 -44.96
N LEU A 436 -33.59 35.15 -44.85
CA LEU A 436 -32.24 35.75 -44.83
C LEU A 436 -31.94 36.56 -46.10
N SER A 437 -32.49 36.16 -47.24
CA SER A 437 -32.33 36.88 -48.51
C SER A 437 -32.91 38.30 -48.50
N SER A 438 -33.69 38.67 -47.47
CA SER A 438 -34.21 40.03 -47.28
C SER A 438 -33.26 40.94 -46.50
N ILE A 439 -32.21 40.41 -45.87
CA ILE A 439 -31.20 41.22 -45.15
C ILE A 439 -30.18 41.73 -46.17
N GLU A 440 -29.83 43.01 -46.11
CA GLU A 440 -28.74 43.61 -46.88
C GLU A 440 -27.46 43.62 -46.05
N ASP A 441 -26.79 42.48 -45.95
CA ASP A 441 -25.60 42.30 -45.11
C ASP A 441 -24.31 42.80 -45.80
N VAL A 442 -24.24 44.13 -45.96
CA VAL A 442 -23.13 44.86 -46.59
C VAL A 442 -22.10 45.41 -45.61
N ASN A 443 -22.38 45.33 -44.30
CA ASN A 443 -21.43 45.58 -43.22
C ASN A 443 -21.44 44.38 -42.30
N ASN A 444 -20.40 43.56 -42.33
CA ASN A 444 -20.31 42.36 -41.51
C ASN A 444 -19.16 42.49 -40.53
N TRP A 445 -19.41 43.09 -39.37
CA TRP A 445 -18.36 43.49 -38.46
C TRP A 445 -18.29 42.66 -37.19
N LEU A 446 -17.06 42.43 -36.73
CA LEU A 446 -16.77 41.96 -35.38
C LEU A 446 -16.15 43.11 -34.59
N GLY A 447 -16.73 43.45 -33.45
CA GLY A 447 -16.23 44.52 -32.57
C GLY A 447 -16.68 45.94 -32.89
N ARG A 448 -17.54 46.14 -33.90
CA ARG A 448 -18.10 47.45 -34.27
C ARG A 448 -19.62 47.37 -34.39
N SER A 449 -20.31 48.45 -34.00
CA SER A 449 -21.75 48.61 -34.11
C SER A 449 -22.15 49.36 -35.38
N LEU A 450 -23.29 48.97 -35.96
CA LEU A 450 -24.03 49.75 -36.96
C LEU A 450 -24.62 51.05 -36.38
N TRP A 451 -24.63 51.18 -35.06
CA TRP A 451 -24.92 52.42 -34.35
C TRP A 451 -23.62 53.10 -33.93
N SER A 452 -23.21 54.16 -34.63
CA SER A 452 -21.92 54.83 -34.42
C SER A 452 -21.75 55.53 -33.07
N GLY A 453 -22.82 55.68 -32.28
CA GLY A 453 -22.76 56.15 -30.91
C GLY A 453 -22.24 55.11 -29.89
N ASP A 454 -22.23 53.82 -30.26
CA ASP A 454 -21.74 52.75 -29.38
C ASP A 454 -20.21 52.74 -29.36
N ASN A 455 -19.65 52.23 -28.25
CA ASN A 455 -18.20 52.10 -28.13
C ASN A 455 -17.68 50.88 -28.90
N MET A 456 -16.45 50.99 -29.42
CA MET A 456 -15.78 49.84 -30.05
C MET A 456 -15.49 48.77 -28.99
N ALA A 457 -15.69 47.50 -29.35
CA ALA A 457 -15.53 46.40 -28.41
C ALA A 457 -14.07 46.16 -28.04
N ASN A 458 -13.83 45.71 -26.80
CA ASN A 458 -12.52 45.29 -26.33
C ASN A 458 -12.51 43.77 -26.14
N ASN A 459 -12.28 43.06 -27.24
CA ASN A 459 -12.37 41.61 -27.34
C ASN A 459 -11.11 41.04 -27.98
N GLU A 460 -10.83 39.77 -27.70
CA GLU A 460 -9.89 38.97 -28.47
C GLU A 460 -10.63 37.84 -29.19
N TYR A 461 -10.57 37.82 -30.52
CA TYR A 461 -11.22 36.79 -31.34
C TYR A 461 -10.21 35.69 -31.67
N ALA A 462 -10.54 34.43 -31.37
CA ALA A 462 -9.70 33.28 -31.68
C ALA A 462 -10.04 32.70 -33.06
N GLU A 463 -11.33 32.51 -33.35
CA GLU A 463 -11.80 31.92 -34.61
C GLU A 463 -13.25 32.32 -34.92
N VAL A 464 -13.59 32.37 -36.22
CA VAL A 464 -14.96 32.51 -36.74
C VAL A 464 -15.24 31.42 -37.76
N ARG A 465 -16.39 30.76 -37.65
CA ARG A 465 -16.89 29.77 -38.63
C ARG A 465 -18.29 30.16 -39.12
N ILE A 466 -18.55 29.95 -40.41
CA ILE A 466 -19.88 30.11 -41.02
C ILE A 466 -20.23 28.80 -41.72
N SER A 467 -21.42 28.29 -41.42
CA SER A 467 -21.97 27.07 -42.01
C SER A 467 -23.26 27.35 -42.76
N ASN A 468 -23.50 26.67 -43.88
CA ASN A 468 -24.68 26.85 -44.74
C ASN A 468 -25.90 26.00 -44.31
N VAL A 469 -25.90 25.57 -43.05
CA VAL A 469 -26.94 24.78 -42.40
C VAL A 469 -27.17 25.33 -41.01
N ALA A 470 -28.38 25.16 -40.47
CA ALA A 470 -28.63 25.39 -39.06
C ALA A 470 -28.16 24.17 -38.27
N PHE A 471 -27.17 24.35 -37.39
CA PHE A 471 -26.74 23.29 -36.49
C PHE A 471 -27.80 23.03 -35.42
N THR A 472 -27.95 21.76 -35.06
CA THR A 472 -28.69 21.41 -33.85
C THR A 472 -27.89 21.85 -32.62
N ARG A 473 -28.57 21.97 -31.47
CA ARG A 473 -27.91 22.27 -30.19
C ARG A 473 -26.72 21.34 -29.91
N ASP A 474 -26.88 20.05 -30.14
CA ASP A 474 -25.80 19.08 -29.87
C ASP A 474 -24.64 19.20 -30.85
N GLN A 475 -24.88 19.63 -32.11
CA GLN A 475 -23.81 19.94 -33.06
C GLN A 475 -23.04 21.20 -32.66
N VAL A 476 -23.72 22.23 -32.14
CA VAL A 476 -23.07 23.43 -31.58
C VAL A 476 -22.25 23.07 -30.33
N LEU A 477 -22.77 22.22 -29.45
CA LEU A 477 -22.04 21.71 -28.29
C LEU A 477 -20.81 20.89 -28.70
N ALA A 478 -20.95 20.00 -29.69
CA ALA A 478 -19.83 19.23 -30.21
C ALA A 478 -18.72 20.13 -30.79
N ASN A 479 -19.10 21.17 -31.55
CA ASN A 479 -18.15 22.16 -32.04
C ASN A 479 -17.54 23.02 -30.92
N TYR A 480 -18.30 23.34 -29.86
CA TYR A 480 -17.78 24.02 -28.68
C TYR A 480 -16.68 23.21 -28.00
N LEU A 481 -16.95 21.93 -27.72
CA LEU A 481 -16.02 21.00 -27.08
C LEU A 481 -14.76 20.78 -27.93
N LEU A 482 -14.90 20.84 -29.26
CA LEU A 482 -13.78 20.82 -30.19
C LEU A 482 -12.87 22.05 -30.06
N GLY A 483 -13.42 23.18 -29.65
CA GLY A 483 -12.70 24.44 -29.46
C GLY A 483 -12.31 25.15 -30.76
N PRO A 484 -11.70 26.35 -30.63
CA PRO A 484 -11.22 27.12 -31.77
C PRO A 484 -9.96 26.51 -32.36
N ASN A 485 -9.63 26.88 -33.60
CA ASN A 485 -8.40 26.52 -34.29
C ASN A 485 -8.21 25.00 -34.51
N PHE A 486 -9.25 24.19 -34.27
CA PHE A 486 -9.18 22.75 -34.48
C PHE A 486 -8.87 22.43 -35.93
N THR A 487 -7.76 21.72 -36.17
CA THR A 487 -7.39 21.27 -37.51
C THR A 487 -7.50 19.76 -37.52
N SER A 488 -8.47 19.21 -38.25
CA SER A 488 -8.72 17.78 -38.21
C SER A 488 -7.52 17.01 -38.77
N THR A 489 -7.01 16.05 -38.01
CA THR A 489 -5.95 15.13 -38.43
C THR A 489 -6.51 13.86 -39.09
N ALA A 490 -7.81 13.60 -38.93
CA ALA A 490 -8.58 12.53 -39.56
C ALA A 490 -9.47 13.09 -40.68
N SER A 491 -9.50 12.46 -41.86
CA SER A 491 -10.34 12.94 -42.97
C SER A 491 -11.81 12.55 -42.83
N THR A 492 -12.12 11.61 -41.93
CA THR A 492 -13.41 10.92 -41.89
C THR A 492 -13.82 10.60 -40.44
N MET A 493 -15.05 10.96 -40.04
CA MET A 493 -15.55 10.82 -38.66
C MET A 493 -16.77 9.91 -38.59
N LEU A 494 -16.90 9.15 -37.51
CA LEU A 494 -18.10 8.38 -37.22
C LEU A 494 -19.24 9.35 -36.87
N THR A 495 -20.41 9.15 -37.44
CA THR A 495 -21.54 10.09 -37.31
C THR A 495 -22.52 9.73 -36.20
N THR A 496 -22.58 8.45 -35.83
CA THR A 496 -23.45 7.89 -34.78
C THR A 496 -22.84 6.64 -34.17
N SER A 497 -23.09 6.38 -32.90
CA SER A 497 -22.77 5.09 -32.26
C SER A 497 -23.42 3.91 -32.97
N ASP A 498 -22.69 2.80 -33.06
CA ASP A 498 -23.23 1.53 -33.54
C ASP A 498 -24.27 0.99 -32.55
N VAL A 499 -25.50 0.81 -33.03
CA VAL A 499 -26.56 0.12 -32.27
C VAL A 499 -26.22 -1.36 -32.08
N ALA A 500 -26.89 -2.02 -31.13
CA ALA A 500 -26.72 -3.43 -30.88
C ALA A 500 -26.91 -4.27 -32.16
N GLY A 501 -25.92 -5.12 -32.46
CA GLY A 501 -25.93 -5.99 -33.65
C GLY A 501 -25.44 -5.33 -34.95
N ALA A 502 -25.22 -4.01 -34.96
CA ALA A 502 -24.59 -3.32 -36.08
C ALA A 502 -23.07 -3.18 -35.87
N SER A 503 -22.33 -3.02 -36.98
CA SER A 503 -20.90 -2.75 -36.98
C SER A 503 -20.51 -1.82 -38.13
N SER A 504 -19.98 -0.65 -37.80
CA SER A 504 -19.42 0.31 -38.77
C SER A 504 -17.93 0.09 -39.03
N PHE A 505 -17.33 -0.93 -38.40
CA PHE A 505 -15.89 -1.18 -38.38
C PHE A 505 -15.26 -1.25 -39.78
N ASN A 506 -15.98 -1.78 -40.77
CA ASN A 506 -15.57 -1.77 -42.19
C ASN A 506 -16.78 -1.56 -43.12
N ALA A 507 -17.85 -0.94 -42.62
CA ALA A 507 -19.09 -0.75 -43.37
C ALA A 507 -19.26 0.70 -43.86
N ALA A 508 -19.95 0.86 -44.99
CA ALA A 508 -20.32 2.16 -45.54
C ALA A 508 -21.54 2.78 -44.81
N GLY A 509 -21.78 4.07 -45.01
CA GLY A 509 -23.01 4.78 -44.60
C GLY A 509 -23.03 5.40 -43.21
N LYS A 510 -22.10 5.07 -42.32
CA LYS A 510 -22.04 5.60 -40.93
C LYS A 510 -20.87 6.55 -40.68
N TRP A 511 -19.97 6.66 -41.64
CA TRP A 511 -18.92 7.66 -41.70
C TRP A 511 -19.42 8.91 -42.44
N ASN A 512 -18.92 10.10 -42.11
CA ASN A 512 -19.40 11.36 -42.67
C ASN A 512 -19.23 11.50 -44.19
N ASP A 513 -18.30 10.74 -44.80
CA ASP A 513 -18.15 10.62 -46.25
C ASP A 513 -18.99 9.49 -46.88
N ALA A 514 -19.81 8.82 -46.06
CA ALA A 514 -20.63 7.65 -46.37
C ALA A 514 -19.87 6.43 -46.95
N ALA A 515 -18.54 6.47 -47.06
CA ALA A 515 -17.73 5.39 -47.60
C ALA A 515 -17.32 4.38 -46.52
N ALA A 516 -17.00 3.15 -46.95
CA ALA A 516 -16.38 2.17 -46.04
C ALA A 516 -14.93 2.58 -45.71
N PRO A 517 -14.42 2.23 -44.52
CA PRO A 517 -13.02 2.44 -44.15
C PRO A 517 -11.99 1.96 -45.18
N SER A 518 -10.98 2.79 -45.48
CA SER A 518 -9.94 2.51 -46.47
C SER A 518 -8.55 2.95 -46.03
N SER A 519 -7.52 2.25 -46.48
CA SER A 519 -6.13 2.44 -46.01
C SER A 519 -5.51 3.77 -46.44
N LEU A 520 -6.23 4.58 -47.22
CA LEU A 520 -5.83 5.91 -47.67
C LEU A 520 -6.32 7.03 -46.74
N LYS A 521 -7.19 6.70 -45.78
CA LYS A 521 -7.87 7.68 -44.93
C LYS A 521 -7.65 7.37 -43.45
N ARG A 522 -7.69 8.42 -42.64
CA ARG A 522 -7.64 8.36 -41.17
C ARG A 522 -9.04 8.57 -40.62
N TYR A 523 -9.41 7.80 -39.61
CA TYR A 523 -10.76 7.73 -39.07
C TYR A 523 -10.79 8.11 -37.60
N GLU A 524 -11.88 8.70 -37.13
CA GLU A 524 -12.06 9.09 -35.72
C GLU A 524 -13.48 8.78 -35.24
N THR A 525 -13.62 8.28 -34.00
CA THR A 525 -14.93 7.94 -33.43
C THR A 525 -15.64 9.10 -32.73
N HIS A 526 -14.94 10.13 -32.29
CA HIS A 526 -15.51 11.34 -31.65
C HIS A 526 -16.65 11.08 -30.64
N GLY A 527 -16.34 10.49 -29.49
CA GLY A 527 -17.33 10.16 -28.45
C GLY A 527 -18.21 8.93 -28.75
N HIS A 528 -18.32 8.51 -30.01
CA HIS A 528 -19.21 7.42 -30.41
C HIS A 528 -18.61 6.03 -30.13
N THR A 529 -19.50 5.04 -30.05
CA THR A 529 -19.14 3.62 -29.97
C THR A 529 -19.01 3.01 -31.37
N LEU A 530 -17.84 2.46 -31.67
CA LEU A 530 -17.58 1.62 -32.84
C LEU A 530 -17.58 0.15 -32.43
N ASN A 531 -18.52 -0.63 -32.98
CA ASN A 531 -18.60 -2.06 -32.74
C ASN A 531 -17.74 -2.81 -33.77
N THR A 532 -16.87 -3.70 -33.31
CA THR A 532 -16.26 -4.71 -34.19
C THR A 532 -17.32 -5.69 -34.73
N PRO A 533 -17.10 -6.37 -35.87
CA PRO A 533 -18.03 -7.38 -36.36
C PRO A 533 -18.16 -8.56 -35.38
N ALA A 534 -19.39 -9.03 -35.16
CA ALA A 534 -19.67 -10.19 -34.30
C ALA A 534 -19.28 -11.51 -35.00
N THR A 535 -17.98 -11.80 -35.05
CA THR A 535 -17.40 -12.95 -35.76
C THR A 535 -16.60 -13.86 -34.83
N SER A 536 -16.26 -15.05 -35.31
CA SER A 536 -15.42 -16.03 -34.59
C SER A 536 -13.98 -16.12 -35.13
N PHE A 537 -13.59 -15.22 -36.04
CA PHE A 537 -12.28 -15.19 -36.70
C PHE A 537 -11.67 -13.78 -36.60
N ALA A 538 -10.40 -13.63 -36.96
CA ALA A 538 -9.69 -12.36 -36.86
C ALA A 538 -10.20 -11.32 -37.87
N VAL A 539 -10.26 -10.06 -37.46
CA VAL A 539 -10.71 -8.93 -38.29
C VAL A 539 -9.69 -7.78 -38.25
N ALA A 540 -9.50 -7.07 -39.36
CA ALA A 540 -8.63 -5.90 -39.44
C ALA A 540 -9.43 -4.66 -39.80
N PHE A 541 -9.14 -3.51 -39.18
CA PHE A 541 -9.72 -2.24 -39.57
C PHE A 541 -9.15 -1.80 -40.92
N GLY A 542 -10.03 -1.43 -41.85
CA GLY A 542 -9.66 -1.08 -43.22
C GLY A 542 -9.01 0.28 -43.35
N GLY A 543 -9.17 1.16 -42.35
CA GLY A 543 -8.57 2.50 -42.32
C GLY A 543 -7.05 2.52 -42.12
N GLN A 544 -6.41 3.62 -42.50
CA GLN A 544 -4.98 3.86 -42.21
C GLN A 544 -4.73 3.93 -40.70
N SER A 545 -5.57 4.70 -40.00
CA SER A 545 -5.55 4.86 -38.55
C SER A 545 -6.98 5.02 -38.01
N LEU A 546 -7.15 4.73 -36.72
CA LEU A 546 -8.37 4.99 -35.97
C LEU A 546 -8.03 5.82 -34.73
N ALA A 547 -8.69 6.94 -34.52
CA ALA A 547 -8.60 7.75 -33.32
C ALA A 547 -9.86 7.56 -32.43
N LEU A 548 -9.66 7.25 -31.16
CA LEU A 548 -10.71 7.22 -30.14
C LEU A 548 -10.60 8.48 -29.29
N ASN A 549 -11.22 9.57 -29.73
CA ASN A 549 -11.30 10.84 -29.01
C ASN A 549 -12.62 10.88 -28.21
N GLY A 550 -12.56 10.57 -26.91
CA GLY A 550 -13.73 10.37 -26.03
C GLY A 550 -14.59 9.13 -26.36
N GLY A 551 -14.36 8.47 -27.50
CA GLY A 551 -15.20 7.36 -27.99
C GLY A 551 -14.74 5.98 -27.54
N ARG A 552 -15.47 4.95 -27.99
CA ARG A 552 -15.26 3.56 -27.55
C ARG A 552 -15.10 2.59 -28.72
N LEU A 553 -14.09 1.72 -28.64
CA LEU A 553 -14.02 0.51 -29.47
C LEU A 553 -14.61 -0.67 -28.68
N LEU A 554 -15.74 -1.19 -29.14
CA LEU A 554 -16.44 -2.30 -28.50
C LEU A 554 -16.17 -3.61 -29.25
N PHE A 555 -15.45 -4.54 -28.61
CA PHE A 555 -15.25 -5.88 -29.13
C PHE A 555 -16.53 -6.71 -28.97
N LYS A 556 -17.00 -7.32 -30.06
CA LYS A 556 -18.25 -8.09 -30.15
C LYS A 556 -18.06 -9.51 -30.68
N GLY A 557 -16.82 -10.01 -30.72
CA GLY A 557 -16.52 -11.36 -31.20
C GLY A 557 -17.26 -12.46 -30.44
N LEU A 558 -17.57 -13.54 -31.16
CA LEU A 558 -18.31 -14.72 -30.68
C LEU A 558 -17.37 -15.85 -30.19
N ALA A 559 -16.06 -15.64 -30.27
CA ALA A 559 -15.01 -16.51 -29.76
C ALA A 559 -13.72 -15.69 -29.57
N SER A 560 -12.69 -16.32 -28.99
CA SER A 560 -11.35 -15.74 -28.93
C SER A 560 -10.86 -15.37 -30.33
N SER A 561 -10.56 -14.08 -30.54
CA SER A 561 -10.19 -13.56 -31.86
C SER A 561 -9.34 -12.30 -31.74
N THR A 562 -8.63 -12.01 -32.83
CA THR A 562 -7.74 -10.85 -32.94
C THR A 562 -8.42 -9.74 -33.74
N VAL A 563 -8.40 -8.51 -33.20
CA VAL A 563 -8.70 -7.29 -33.95
C VAL A 563 -7.38 -6.58 -34.23
N THR A 564 -7.09 -6.32 -35.51
CA THR A 564 -5.89 -5.58 -35.91
C THR A 564 -6.26 -4.17 -36.33
N ILE A 565 -5.63 -3.17 -35.72
CA ILE A 565 -5.71 -1.77 -36.13
C ILE A 565 -4.28 -1.30 -36.34
N ALA A 566 -3.94 -0.92 -37.58
CA ALA A 566 -2.56 -0.61 -37.94
C ALA A 566 -1.98 0.51 -37.06
N ASP A 567 -2.77 1.57 -36.85
CA ASP A 567 -2.42 2.72 -36.02
C ASP A 567 -3.65 3.18 -35.21
N LEU A 568 -3.71 2.81 -33.93
CA LEU A 568 -4.78 3.21 -33.02
C LEU A 568 -4.27 4.33 -32.10
N LEU A 569 -4.87 5.51 -32.21
CA LEU A 569 -4.63 6.64 -31.30
C LEU A 569 -5.80 6.74 -30.32
N VAL A 570 -5.51 6.90 -29.03
CA VAL A 570 -6.55 7.04 -28.00
C VAL A 570 -6.33 8.30 -27.18
N SER A 571 -7.42 9.05 -27.04
CA SER A 571 -7.54 10.31 -26.30
C SER A 571 -8.84 10.32 -25.50
N ALA A 572 -8.77 10.14 -24.17
CA ALA A 572 -9.94 9.92 -23.32
C ALA A 572 -10.88 8.77 -23.79
N GLY A 573 -10.37 7.82 -24.59
CA GLY A 573 -11.17 6.76 -25.21
C GLY A 573 -11.17 5.46 -24.42
N THR A 574 -12.14 4.59 -24.74
CA THR A 574 -12.30 3.29 -24.07
C THR A 574 -12.16 2.10 -25.04
N LEU A 575 -11.39 1.10 -24.66
CA LEU A 575 -11.37 -0.23 -25.28
C LEU A 575 -12.21 -1.17 -24.43
N THR A 576 -13.27 -1.78 -24.96
CA THR A 576 -14.18 -2.62 -24.16
C THR A 576 -14.35 -4.01 -24.75
N HIS A 577 -14.18 -5.04 -23.91
CA HIS A 577 -14.51 -6.43 -24.25
C HIS A 577 -15.97 -6.76 -23.92
N ALA A 578 -16.89 -6.62 -24.87
CA ALA A 578 -18.31 -6.99 -24.70
C ALA A 578 -18.74 -8.23 -25.50
N GLY A 579 -17.77 -8.96 -26.05
CA GLY A 579 -17.95 -10.24 -26.73
C GLY A 579 -17.75 -11.44 -25.79
N THR A 580 -17.36 -12.57 -26.36
CA THR A 580 -17.02 -13.81 -25.64
C THR A 580 -15.58 -14.24 -25.98
N GLY A 581 -15.00 -15.13 -25.17
CA GLY A 581 -13.62 -15.57 -25.34
C GLY A 581 -12.59 -14.53 -24.90
N VAL A 582 -11.46 -14.46 -25.60
CA VAL A 582 -10.36 -13.50 -25.38
C VAL A 582 -10.29 -12.51 -26.54
N PHE A 583 -10.31 -11.22 -26.24
CA PHE A 583 -10.06 -10.16 -27.22
C PHE A 583 -8.55 -9.88 -27.31
N THR A 584 -7.93 -10.20 -28.45
CA THR A 584 -6.56 -9.76 -28.73
C THR A 584 -6.55 -8.52 -29.61
N LEU A 585 -5.99 -7.41 -29.12
CA LEU A 585 -5.72 -6.21 -29.93
C LEU A 585 -4.29 -6.27 -30.47
N ALA A 586 -4.14 -6.20 -31.79
CA ALA A 586 -2.85 -6.18 -32.50
C ALA A 586 -2.68 -4.91 -33.35
N GLY A 587 -1.43 -4.62 -33.72
CA GLY A 587 -1.03 -3.40 -34.44
C GLY A 587 -0.27 -2.42 -33.53
N ALA A 588 -0.59 -1.13 -33.60
CA ALA A 588 -0.01 -0.10 -32.73
C ALA A 588 -1.10 0.56 -31.87
N LEU A 589 -0.77 0.92 -30.62
CA LEU A 589 -1.64 1.66 -29.71
C LEU A 589 -0.87 2.83 -29.10
N ALA A 590 -1.19 4.05 -29.53
CA ALA A 590 -0.67 5.29 -28.98
C ALA A 590 -1.69 5.92 -28.02
N VAL A 591 -1.23 6.29 -26.82
CA VAL A 591 -2.05 6.93 -25.78
C VAL A 591 -1.55 8.35 -25.59
N ASP A 592 -2.40 9.31 -25.93
CA ASP A 592 -2.08 10.73 -25.74
C ASP A 592 -2.29 11.15 -24.27
N ALA A 593 -2.17 12.45 -23.98
CA ALA A 593 -2.21 12.98 -22.61
C ALA A 593 -3.51 12.66 -21.83
N ASP A 594 -4.63 12.50 -22.50
CA ASP A 594 -5.95 12.30 -21.86
C ASP A 594 -6.21 10.82 -21.51
N GLY A 595 -5.38 9.91 -22.03
CA GLY A 595 -5.31 8.53 -21.57
C GLY A 595 -6.27 7.55 -22.25
N VAL A 596 -6.23 6.30 -21.80
CA VAL A 596 -7.08 5.20 -22.28
C VAL A 596 -7.65 4.40 -21.11
N ARG A 597 -8.94 4.05 -21.20
CA ARG A 597 -9.57 3.05 -20.33
C ARG A 597 -9.67 1.71 -21.06
N ILE A 598 -9.10 0.66 -20.48
CA ILE A 598 -9.12 -0.70 -21.02
C ILE A 598 -10.00 -1.54 -20.11
N TYR A 599 -11.19 -1.91 -20.61
CA TYR A 599 -12.25 -2.51 -19.82
C TYR A 599 -12.62 -3.92 -20.29
N GLY A 600 -12.27 -4.90 -19.48
CA GLY A 600 -12.73 -6.28 -19.66
C GLY A 600 -14.13 -6.48 -19.10
N ALA A 601 -15.16 -6.05 -19.82
CA ALA A 601 -16.55 -6.16 -19.34
C ALA A 601 -17.02 -7.61 -19.22
N ASN A 602 -16.83 -8.42 -20.27
CA ASN A 602 -17.33 -9.80 -20.35
C ASN A 602 -16.22 -10.87 -20.39
N GLY A 603 -14.97 -10.48 -20.66
CA GLY A 603 -13.88 -11.43 -20.91
C GLY A 603 -12.50 -10.78 -20.84
N SER A 604 -11.46 -11.62 -20.89
CA SER A 604 -10.07 -11.19 -20.79
C SER A 604 -9.56 -10.53 -22.08
N LEU A 605 -8.62 -9.61 -21.95
CA LEU A 605 -7.96 -8.93 -23.07
C LEU A 605 -6.49 -9.32 -23.17
N VAL A 606 -5.98 -9.30 -24.38
CA VAL A 606 -4.55 -9.34 -24.68
C VAL A 606 -4.21 -8.11 -25.52
N ILE A 607 -3.38 -7.22 -24.99
CA ILE A 607 -2.82 -6.11 -25.77
C ILE A 607 -1.49 -6.60 -26.35
N ALA A 608 -1.54 -7.08 -27.59
CA ALA A 608 -0.38 -7.47 -28.38
C ALA A 608 0.23 -6.27 -29.13
N SER A 609 -0.52 -5.20 -29.30
CA SER A 609 -0.02 -3.93 -29.83
C SER A 609 1.07 -3.32 -28.97
N ALA A 610 2.07 -2.71 -29.60
CA ALA A 610 3.05 -1.88 -28.89
C ALA A 610 2.34 -0.64 -28.32
N LEU A 611 2.41 -0.47 -27.00
CA LEU A 611 1.91 0.71 -26.30
C LEU A 611 2.94 1.84 -26.43
N THR A 612 2.51 3.04 -26.81
CA THR A 612 3.35 4.25 -26.92
C THR A 612 2.61 5.47 -26.36
N GLY A 613 3.32 6.59 -26.21
CA GLY A 613 2.74 7.86 -25.75
C GLY A 613 2.87 8.09 -24.24
N ALA A 614 2.32 9.21 -23.79
CA ALA A 614 2.62 9.79 -22.48
C ALA A 614 1.45 9.85 -21.50
N GLY A 615 0.20 9.63 -21.93
CA GLY A 615 -0.91 9.63 -20.98
C GLY A 615 -1.21 8.27 -20.35
N PRO A 616 -2.13 8.28 -19.36
CA PRO A 616 -2.36 7.14 -18.50
C PRO A 616 -3.12 6.02 -19.20
N ALA A 617 -2.76 4.77 -18.88
CA ALA A 617 -3.50 3.58 -19.28
C ALA A 617 -4.14 2.92 -18.05
N THR A 618 -5.47 2.90 -18.00
CA THR A 618 -6.24 2.39 -16.86
C THR A 618 -6.90 1.05 -17.20
N TYR A 619 -6.54 0.00 -16.46
CA TYR A 619 -7.01 -1.38 -16.67
C TYR A 619 -8.08 -1.75 -15.63
N VAL A 620 -9.29 -2.09 -16.09
CA VAL A 620 -10.46 -2.38 -15.24
C VAL A 620 -11.23 -3.61 -15.73
N GLY A 621 -12.01 -4.21 -14.84
CA GLY A 621 -12.78 -5.43 -15.09
C GLY A 621 -11.91 -6.70 -15.11
N GLN A 622 -12.23 -7.58 -16.07
CA GLN A 622 -11.52 -8.83 -16.28
C GLN A 622 -10.04 -8.63 -16.68
N ALA A 623 -9.25 -9.70 -16.57
CA ALA A 623 -7.80 -9.61 -16.75
C ALA A 623 -7.37 -9.12 -18.13
N THR A 624 -6.41 -8.19 -18.15
CA THR A 624 -5.70 -7.73 -19.35
C THR A 624 -4.25 -8.20 -19.31
N THR A 625 -3.80 -8.86 -20.37
CA THR A 625 -2.42 -9.32 -20.53
C THR A 625 -1.67 -8.43 -21.51
N LEU A 626 -0.51 -7.91 -21.12
CA LEU A 626 0.35 -7.13 -22.01
C LEU A 626 1.42 -8.03 -22.64
N THR A 627 1.44 -8.09 -23.97
CA THR A 627 2.42 -8.88 -24.73
C THR A 627 3.17 -8.07 -25.80
N GLY A 628 2.73 -6.82 -26.07
CA GLY A 628 3.43 -5.87 -26.93
C GLY A 628 4.72 -5.30 -26.33
N SER A 629 5.60 -4.78 -27.19
CA SER A 629 6.81 -4.06 -26.78
C SER A 629 6.47 -2.62 -26.41
N ASN A 630 6.54 -2.28 -25.12
CA ASN A 630 6.05 -0.99 -24.61
C ASN A 630 7.19 0.00 -24.32
N THR A 631 8.39 -0.21 -24.87
CA THR A 631 9.58 0.60 -24.59
C THR A 631 9.40 2.10 -24.88
N ALA A 632 8.53 2.46 -25.81
CA ALA A 632 8.20 3.86 -26.15
C ALA A 632 7.02 4.43 -25.33
N TYR A 633 6.47 3.68 -24.38
CA TYR A 633 5.46 4.16 -23.45
C TYR A 633 6.10 4.84 -22.23
N THR A 634 5.68 6.06 -21.94
CA THR A 634 6.15 6.86 -20.79
C THR A 634 5.01 7.23 -19.83
N GLY A 635 3.77 6.89 -20.19
CA GLY A 635 2.59 7.20 -19.39
C GLY A 635 2.45 6.36 -18.12
N LYS A 636 1.52 6.77 -17.26
CA LYS A 636 1.21 6.09 -16.00
C LYS A 636 0.40 4.83 -16.26
N THR A 637 0.75 3.73 -15.59
CA THR A 637 -0.05 2.51 -15.61
C THR A 637 -0.95 2.46 -14.38
N CYS A 638 -2.26 2.45 -14.57
CA CYS A 638 -3.24 2.39 -13.49
C CYS A 638 -3.99 1.06 -13.55
N VAL A 639 -4.00 0.30 -12.46
CA VAL A 639 -4.74 -0.96 -12.36
C VAL A 639 -5.85 -0.81 -11.34
N GLY A 640 -7.08 -0.90 -11.82
CA GLY A 640 -8.27 -0.49 -11.08
C GLY A 640 -8.39 1.02 -10.91
N ASP A 641 -9.61 1.48 -10.68
CA ASP A 641 -10.00 2.89 -10.48
C ASP A 641 -11.00 3.04 -9.32
N GLY A 642 -11.02 2.06 -8.41
CA GLY A 642 -12.11 1.82 -7.45
C GLY A 642 -13.00 0.66 -7.88
N ASN A 643 -13.09 0.38 -9.18
CA ASN A 643 -13.48 -0.93 -9.70
C ASN A 643 -12.30 -1.88 -9.67
N THR A 644 -12.60 -3.18 -9.66
CA THR A 644 -11.55 -4.20 -9.79
C THR A 644 -10.89 -4.11 -11.15
N GLY A 645 -9.59 -4.40 -11.20
CA GLY A 645 -8.83 -4.56 -12.44
C GLY A 645 -7.73 -5.60 -12.24
N THR A 646 -7.39 -6.35 -13.29
CA THR A 646 -6.25 -7.27 -13.25
C THR A 646 -5.33 -7.03 -14.44
N LEU A 647 -4.05 -6.79 -14.17
CA LEU A 647 -2.99 -6.65 -15.17
C LEU A 647 -2.05 -7.85 -15.07
N ILE A 648 -1.83 -8.53 -16.20
CA ILE A 648 -0.92 -9.67 -16.33
C ILE A 648 0.31 -9.26 -17.15
N ILE A 649 1.50 -9.43 -16.58
CA ILE A 649 2.79 -9.13 -17.23
C ILE A 649 3.85 -10.22 -16.94
N ASP A 650 4.82 -10.34 -17.83
CA ASP A 650 5.97 -11.26 -17.75
C ASP A 650 7.31 -10.53 -17.48
N SER A 651 7.34 -9.21 -17.57
CA SER A 651 8.55 -8.38 -17.44
C SER A 651 8.18 -6.94 -17.08
N PRO A 652 9.05 -6.19 -16.35
CA PRO A 652 8.86 -4.75 -16.10
C PRO A 652 8.79 -3.94 -17.40
N ALA A 653 9.39 -4.43 -18.49
CA ALA A 653 9.34 -3.78 -19.80
C ALA A 653 7.91 -3.61 -20.36
N ARG A 654 6.94 -4.39 -19.86
CA ARG A 654 5.52 -4.24 -20.21
C ARG A 654 4.90 -2.94 -19.65
N LEU A 655 5.52 -2.33 -18.65
CA LEU A 655 5.11 -1.05 -18.06
C LEU A 655 5.77 0.17 -18.73
N GLY A 656 6.57 -0.05 -19.77
CA GLY A 656 7.30 0.96 -20.51
C GLY A 656 8.59 1.44 -19.86
N THR A 657 9.14 2.55 -20.34
CA THR A 657 10.41 3.10 -19.84
C THR A 657 10.19 3.79 -18.49
N ALA A 658 11.12 3.61 -17.54
CA ALA A 658 11.02 4.29 -16.25
C ALA A 658 11.26 5.80 -16.42
N PRO A 659 10.54 6.66 -15.67
CA PRO A 659 10.75 8.10 -15.73
C PRO A 659 12.19 8.52 -15.41
N ALA A 660 12.63 9.66 -15.93
CA ALA A 660 13.97 10.19 -15.68
C ALA A 660 14.16 10.65 -14.21
N THR A 661 13.07 11.07 -13.56
CA THR A 661 13.00 11.47 -12.15
C THR A 661 11.91 10.68 -11.44
N LEU A 662 11.96 10.57 -10.12
CA LEU A 662 10.95 9.84 -9.37
C LEU A 662 9.54 10.40 -9.60
N VAL A 663 8.67 9.57 -10.17
CA VAL A 663 7.22 9.79 -10.22
C VAL A 663 6.57 8.78 -9.29
N SER A 664 6.05 9.24 -8.14
CA SER A 664 5.56 8.38 -7.05
C SER A 664 4.39 7.48 -7.45
N ASP A 665 3.62 7.90 -8.45
CA ASP A 665 2.40 7.27 -8.95
C ASP A 665 2.54 6.80 -10.41
N GLN A 666 3.75 6.39 -10.83
CA GLN A 666 3.97 5.87 -12.18
C GLN A 666 3.25 4.54 -12.41
N LEU A 667 3.15 3.71 -11.37
CA LEU A 667 2.30 2.52 -11.31
C LEU A 667 1.30 2.68 -10.17
N VAL A 668 0.01 2.73 -10.48
CA VAL A 668 -1.07 2.96 -9.51
C VAL A 668 -1.94 1.72 -9.37
N PHE A 669 -2.29 1.37 -8.14
CA PHE A 669 -3.27 0.34 -7.83
C PHE A 669 -4.41 0.92 -7.01
N ASN A 670 -5.64 0.82 -7.53
CA ASN A 670 -6.86 1.20 -6.82
C ASN A 670 -7.90 0.07 -7.00
N ARG A 671 -7.84 -0.95 -6.11
CA ARG A 671 -8.47 -2.27 -6.32
C ARG A 671 -7.89 -3.06 -7.52
N GLY A 672 -6.65 -2.74 -7.88
CA GLY A 672 -5.92 -3.45 -8.92
C GLY A 672 -5.23 -4.71 -8.44
N THR A 673 -5.17 -5.71 -9.32
CA THR A 673 -4.36 -6.92 -9.16
C THR A 673 -3.23 -6.93 -10.19
N LEU A 674 -1.98 -7.02 -9.73
CA LEU A 674 -0.86 -7.36 -10.58
C LEU A 674 -0.62 -8.87 -10.51
N GLN A 675 -0.61 -9.54 -11.66
CA GLN A 675 -0.24 -10.94 -11.78
C GLN A 675 1.00 -11.07 -12.67
N ASN A 676 2.03 -11.75 -12.18
CA ASN A 676 3.20 -12.08 -12.97
C ASN A 676 3.08 -13.49 -13.57
N THR A 677 3.65 -13.70 -14.75
CA THR A 677 3.78 -15.03 -15.40
C THR A 677 5.23 -15.52 -15.49
N ALA A 678 6.20 -14.66 -15.17
CA ALA A 678 7.61 -14.98 -15.06
C ALA A 678 8.24 -14.31 -13.83
N THR A 679 9.43 -14.74 -13.44
CA THR A 679 10.20 -14.11 -12.36
C THR A 679 10.82 -12.81 -12.85
N PHE A 680 10.54 -11.69 -12.19
CA PHE A 680 11.16 -10.40 -12.49
C PHE A 680 11.14 -9.46 -11.27
N ALA A 681 11.81 -8.32 -11.41
CA ALA A 681 11.82 -7.27 -10.39
C ALA A 681 11.23 -5.96 -10.93
N LEU A 682 10.48 -5.26 -10.08
CA LEU A 682 10.18 -3.83 -10.16
C LEU A 682 11.19 -3.13 -9.23
N ASN A 683 12.29 -2.66 -9.80
CA ASN A 683 13.47 -2.22 -9.05
C ASN A 683 14.01 -0.84 -9.46
N GLU A 684 13.30 -0.13 -10.33
CA GLU A 684 13.68 1.19 -10.77
C GLU A 684 13.39 2.22 -9.69
N ALA A 685 14.42 2.98 -9.27
CA ALA A 685 14.31 3.99 -8.22
C ALA A 685 13.43 5.18 -8.60
N THR A 686 13.15 5.38 -9.89
CA THR A 686 12.33 6.48 -10.41
C THR A 686 10.90 6.08 -10.78
N ARG A 687 10.60 4.78 -10.80
CA ARG A 687 9.22 4.27 -11.00
C ARG A 687 8.58 4.05 -9.64
N GLY A 688 7.82 5.03 -9.14
CA GLY A 688 7.06 4.88 -7.92
C GLY A 688 5.83 3.98 -8.11
N ILE A 689 5.50 3.24 -7.06
CA ILE A 689 4.30 2.41 -6.96
C ILE A 689 3.38 3.03 -5.90
N LEU A 690 2.20 3.48 -6.33
CA LEU A 690 1.16 4.00 -5.47
C LEU A 690 0.11 2.92 -5.20
N ILE A 691 0.00 2.51 -3.94
CA ILE A 691 -1.11 1.71 -3.43
C ILE A 691 -2.17 2.69 -2.97
N ASP A 692 -3.09 3.03 -3.85
CA ASP A 692 -4.13 4.04 -3.62
C ASP A 692 -5.20 3.52 -2.65
N VAL A 693 -6.18 4.36 -2.30
CA VAL A 693 -7.13 4.17 -1.20
C VAL A 693 -7.75 2.77 -1.11
N SER A 694 -8.11 2.15 -2.24
CA SER A 694 -8.77 0.83 -2.24
C SER A 694 -7.79 -0.36 -2.29
N GLY A 695 -6.48 -0.10 -2.31
CA GLY A 695 -5.44 -1.12 -2.19
C GLY A 695 -5.06 -1.84 -3.47
N ALA A 696 -4.12 -2.76 -3.33
CA ALA A 696 -3.55 -3.58 -4.38
C ALA A 696 -3.56 -5.07 -3.99
N THR A 697 -3.66 -5.93 -5.00
CA THR A 697 -3.36 -7.35 -4.87
C THR A 697 -2.14 -7.70 -5.73
N PHE A 698 -1.15 -8.36 -5.14
CA PHE A 698 -0.07 -9.00 -5.88
C PHE A 698 -0.36 -10.50 -5.94
N ASN A 699 -0.81 -10.97 -7.10
CA ASN A 699 -1.08 -12.38 -7.36
C ASN A 699 0.14 -13.04 -7.99
N VAL A 700 1.00 -13.65 -7.18
CA VAL A 700 2.28 -14.18 -7.67
C VAL A 700 2.13 -15.64 -8.10
N ALA A 701 2.41 -15.92 -9.37
CA ALA A 701 2.20 -17.25 -9.97
C ALA A 701 3.12 -18.33 -9.39
N THR A 702 2.69 -19.59 -9.48
CA THR A 702 3.46 -20.76 -9.03
C THR A 702 4.86 -20.81 -9.62
N GLY A 703 5.87 -21.06 -8.77
CA GLY A 703 7.26 -21.18 -9.21
C GLY A 703 7.93 -19.86 -9.61
N THR A 704 7.24 -18.72 -9.43
CA THR A 704 7.78 -17.40 -9.79
C THR A 704 8.04 -16.54 -8.55
N THR A 705 8.93 -15.57 -8.73
CA THR A 705 9.21 -14.51 -7.74
C THR A 705 8.94 -13.14 -8.36
N LEU A 706 8.15 -12.32 -7.68
CA LEU A 706 8.01 -10.90 -7.99
C LEU A 706 8.76 -10.10 -6.93
N THR A 707 9.84 -9.43 -7.32
CA THR A 707 10.61 -8.57 -6.42
C THR A 707 10.18 -7.12 -6.58
N VAL A 708 9.88 -6.43 -5.48
CA VAL A 708 9.49 -5.02 -5.45
C VAL A 708 10.46 -4.25 -4.55
N THR A 709 11.35 -3.49 -5.18
CA THR A 709 12.28 -2.57 -4.51
C THR A 709 12.12 -1.12 -4.98
N SER A 710 11.32 -0.89 -6.02
CA SER A 710 10.84 0.44 -6.39
C SER A 710 10.16 1.16 -5.21
N PRO A 711 10.21 2.50 -5.15
CA PRO A 711 9.59 3.26 -4.06
C PRO A 711 8.09 2.96 -3.95
N LEU A 712 7.68 2.49 -2.78
CA LEU A 712 6.31 2.10 -2.47
C LEU A 712 5.65 3.19 -1.61
N SER A 713 4.45 3.61 -1.99
CA SER A 713 3.71 4.64 -1.28
C SER A 713 2.23 4.29 -1.13
N SER A 714 1.58 4.83 -0.11
CA SER A 714 0.13 4.89 -0.03
C SER A 714 -0.31 6.26 0.50
N PRO A 715 -1.54 6.71 0.19
CA PRO A 715 -2.05 7.99 0.68
C PRO A 715 -1.95 8.10 2.21
N ASN A 716 -1.35 9.19 2.69
CA ASN A 716 -1.38 9.55 4.10
C ASN A 716 -2.62 10.40 4.34
N LEU A 717 -3.65 9.79 4.94
CA LEU A 717 -4.94 10.43 5.19
C LEU A 717 -5.03 11.07 6.59
N GLY A 718 -3.90 11.37 7.23
CA GLY A 718 -3.85 11.93 8.57
C GLY A 718 -3.92 10.88 9.69
N THR A 719 -4.00 11.35 10.93
CA THR A 719 -3.85 10.49 12.12
C THR A 719 -5.04 9.53 12.28
N GLY A 720 -4.75 8.23 12.30
CA GLY A 720 -5.76 7.19 12.53
C GLY A 720 -6.55 6.76 11.28
N ILE A 721 -6.32 7.40 10.13
CA ILE A 721 -6.95 7.04 8.85
C ILE A 721 -5.87 6.53 7.91
N TYR A 722 -6.02 5.28 7.48
CA TYR A 722 -5.03 4.61 6.64
C TYR A 722 -5.68 4.10 5.37
N ALA A 723 -5.02 4.36 4.24
CA ALA A 723 -5.43 3.95 2.92
C ALA A 723 -4.39 3.02 2.29
N GLY A 724 -4.85 2.23 1.32
CA GLY A 724 -3.97 1.41 0.48
C GLY A 724 -3.53 0.12 1.13
N THR A 725 -4.39 -0.90 1.09
CA THR A 725 -4.02 -2.23 1.58
C THR A 725 -3.24 -3.01 0.53
N ILE A 726 -2.16 -3.70 0.92
CA ILE A 726 -1.51 -4.71 0.08
C ILE A 726 -2.04 -6.08 0.46
N ARG A 727 -2.50 -6.85 -0.54
CA ARG A 727 -2.86 -8.26 -0.40
C ARG A 727 -1.96 -9.13 -1.26
N LYS A 728 -1.32 -10.12 -0.66
CA LYS A 728 -0.61 -11.17 -1.40
C LYS A 728 -1.58 -12.31 -1.75
N ARG A 729 -1.50 -12.81 -2.98
CA ARG A 729 -2.18 -14.01 -3.47
C ARG A 729 -1.24 -14.88 -4.29
N GLY A 730 -1.67 -16.12 -4.53
CA GLY A 730 -1.01 -17.06 -5.43
C GLY A 730 0.24 -17.71 -4.82
N PRO A 731 0.64 -18.91 -5.25
CA PRO A 731 1.63 -19.73 -4.52
C PRO A 731 3.09 -19.28 -4.69
N GLY A 732 3.39 -18.28 -5.52
CA GLY A 732 4.74 -17.74 -5.70
C GLY A 732 5.23 -16.85 -4.55
N THR A 733 6.44 -16.29 -4.68
CA THR A 733 7.04 -15.41 -3.66
C THR A 733 6.96 -13.93 -4.07
N LEU A 734 6.35 -13.09 -3.23
CA LEU A 734 6.49 -11.63 -3.33
C LEU A 734 7.65 -11.20 -2.44
N VAL A 735 8.67 -10.54 -2.99
CA VAL A 735 9.79 -9.98 -2.22
C VAL A 735 9.60 -8.47 -2.09
N LEU A 736 9.58 -7.94 -0.87
CA LEU A 736 9.58 -6.51 -0.58
C LEU A 736 10.94 -6.11 0.01
N GLY A 737 11.63 -5.16 -0.64
CA GLY A 737 13.00 -4.79 -0.26
C GLY A 737 13.36 -3.33 -0.50
N GLY A 738 12.38 -2.45 -0.72
CA GLY A 738 12.62 -1.02 -0.96
C GLY A 738 13.33 -0.33 0.22
N ALA A 739 14.18 0.66 -0.08
CA ALA A 739 14.88 1.44 0.93
C ALA A 739 14.08 2.64 1.47
N THR A 740 12.88 2.88 0.94
CA THR A 740 12.03 4.06 1.25
C THR A 740 10.76 3.65 1.99
N SER A 741 10.30 4.48 2.93
CA SER A 741 9.17 4.19 3.82
C SER A 741 7.87 4.94 3.48
N GLY A 742 7.45 4.98 2.22
CA GLY A 742 6.24 5.72 1.80
C GLY A 742 4.91 5.01 2.07
N PHE A 743 4.93 3.72 2.39
CA PHE A 743 3.73 2.89 2.54
C PHE A 743 3.18 2.95 3.98
N ASN A 744 1.92 3.39 4.11
CA ASN A 744 1.22 3.58 5.39
C ASN A 744 0.02 2.63 5.59
N GLY A 745 -0.23 1.76 4.61
CA GLY A 745 -1.45 0.96 4.55
C GLY A 745 -1.39 -0.38 5.28
N GLY A 746 -2.48 -1.14 5.18
CA GLY A 746 -2.58 -2.49 5.75
C GLY A 746 -1.84 -3.54 4.93
N LEU A 747 -1.32 -4.57 5.59
CA LEU A 747 -0.65 -5.68 4.93
C LEU A 747 -1.37 -7.00 5.22
N TYR A 748 -1.90 -7.62 4.18
CA TYR A 748 -2.42 -8.98 4.20
C TYR A 748 -1.50 -9.88 3.38
N LEU A 749 -0.92 -10.86 4.03
CA LEU A 749 0.04 -11.77 3.43
C LEU A 749 -0.61 -12.87 2.61
N ASP A 750 -1.95 -12.92 2.60
CA ASP A 750 -2.71 -13.96 1.94
C ASP A 750 -4.14 -13.58 1.58
N SER A 751 -4.84 -14.53 0.96
CA SER A 751 -6.21 -14.42 0.53
C SER A 751 -7.25 -14.66 1.63
N GLY A 752 -6.85 -15.12 2.83
CA GLY A 752 -7.78 -15.55 3.88
C GLY A 752 -8.51 -16.86 3.56
N SER A 753 -7.95 -17.65 2.66
CA SER A 753 -8.53 -18.91 2.18
C SER A 753 -8.41 -20.03 3.21
N THR A 754 -9.37 -20.95 3.18
CA THR A 754 -9.37 -22.17 3.98
C THR A 754 -8.69 -23.36 3.30
N THR A 755 -8.27 -23.20 2.04
CA THR A 755 -7.73 -24.29 1.20
C THR A 755 -6.57 -23.87 0.27
N ALA A 756 -6.41 -22.59 -0.03
CA ALA A 756 -5.43 -22.12 -1.01
C ALA A 756 -4.03 -21.96 -0.39
N ASN A 757 -3.01 -22.14 -1.24
CA ASN A 757 -1.63 -21.78 -0.94
C ASN A 757 -1.31 -20.42 -1.57
N ASP A 758 -1.12 -19.39 -0.73
CA ASP A 758 -0.74 -18.03 -1.14
C ASP A 758 0.78 -17.79 -1.08
N GLY A 759 1.56 -18.87 -0.95
CA GLY A 759 3.01 -18.84 -1.07
C GLY A 759 3.66 -18.03 0.04
N ALA A 760 4.64 -17.19 -0.32
CA ALA A 760 5.40 -16.40 0.64
C ALA A 760 5.38 -14.91 0.30
N LEU A 761 5.36 -14.08 1.35
CA LEU A 761 5.86 -12.71 1.29
C LEU A 761 7.20 -12.69 2.02
N ARG A 762 8.27 -12.32 1.32
CA ARG A 762 9.62 -12.18 1.87
C ARG A 762 9.99 -10.72 2.02
N LEU A 763 10.36 -10.33 3.23
CA LEU A 763 10.91 -9.02 3.54
C LEU A 763 12.44 -9.13 3.57
N THR A 764 13.13 -8.32 2.75
CA THR A 764 14.61 -8.23 2.74
C THR A 764 15.12 -6.89 3.29
N ASN A 765 14.24 -5.90 3.41
CA ASN A 765 14.53 -4.62 4.04
C ASN A 765 13.28 -4.11 4.78
N GLY A 766 13.41 -3.90 6.09
CA GLY A 766 12.31 -3.42 6.93
C GLY A 766 11.84 -1.98 6.63
N GLN A 767 12.66 -1.15 5.97
CA GLN A 767 12.31 0.25 5.72
C GLN A 767 11.07 0.40 4.83
N VAL A 768 10.85 -0.52 3.89
CA VAL A 768 9.67 -0.49 2.99
C VAL A 768 8.34 -0.58 3.74
N LEU A 769 8.31 -1.21 4.92
CA LEU A 769 7.12 -1.39 5.75
C LEU A 769 7.20 -0.64 7.09
N ALA A 770 8.19 0.23 7.31
CA ALA A 770 8.38 0.90 8.58
C ALA A 770 7.13 1.66 9.07
N ASN A 771 6.38 2.26 8.13
CA ASN A 771 5.15 3.01 8.39
C ASN A 771 3.86 2.21 8.16
N ALA A 772 3.96 0.92 7.80
CA ALA A 772 2.80 0.08 7.53
C ALA A 772 1.92 -0.09 8.78
N ARG A 773 0.62 -0.24 8.57
CA ARG A 773 -0.34 -0.39 9.67
C ARG A 773 -0.13 -1.71 10.41
N SER A 774 -0.15 -1.63 11.75
CA SER A 774 -0.22 -2.80 12.63
C SER A 774 -1.67 -3.25 12.85
N PRO A 775 -1.96 -4.57 12.89
CA PRO A 775 -1.03 -5.67 12.67
C PRO A 775 -0.84 -6.03 11.18
N PHE A 776 0.19 -6.84 10.90
CA PHE A 776 0.29 -7.60 9.66
C PHE A 776 -0.61 -8.84 9.73
N TYR A 777 -1.36 -9.11 8.69
CA TYR A 777 -2.41 -10.13 8.70
C TYR A 777 -2.01 -11.38 7.92
N ILE A 778 -1.94 -12.51 8.63
CA ILE A 778 -1.87 -13.85 8.05
C ILE A 778 -3.21 -14.54 8.35
N THR A 779 -4.08 -14.58 7.36
CA THR A 779 -5.48 -14.96 7.53
C THR A 779 -5.84 -16.31 6.90
N ASN A 780 -4.92 -16.94 6.15
CA ASN A 780 -5.11 -18.31 5.70
C ASN A 780 -5.26 -19.25 6.89
N ASN A 781 -6.27 -20.09 6.82
CA ASN A 781 -6.81 -20.86 7.94
C ASN A 781 -7.07 -22.31 7.50
N ASN A 782 -7.16 -23.25 8.43
CA ASN A 782 -7.43 -24.66 8.18
C ASN A 782 -6.44 -25.22 7.15
N GLY A 783 -6.91 -25.68 5.99
CA GLY A 783 -6.07 -26.23 4.93
C GLY A 783 -5.29 -25.17 4.14
N GLY A 784 -5.59 -23.88 4.30
CA GLY A 784 -4.87 -22.79 3.66
C GLY A 784 -3.46 -22.57 4.23
N SER A 785 -2.54 -22.07 3.40
CA SER A 785 -1.15 -21.82 3.81
C SER A 785 -0.58 -20.53 3.21
N SER A 786 0.29 -19.86 3.96
CA SER A 786 1.03 -18.66 3.56
C SER A 786 2.22 -18.44 4.50
N VAL A 787 3.30 -17.78 4.07
CA VAL A 787 4.47 -17.58 4.94
C VAL A 787 4.95 -16.13 4.89
N LEU A 788 5.13 -15.50 6.06
CA LEU A 788 5.99 -14.34 6.19
C LEU A 788 7.44 -14.81 6.32
N GLN A 789 8.30 -14.43 5.39
CA GLN A 789 9.73 -14.72 5.46
C GLN A 789 10.52 -13.43 5.76
N LEU A 790 11.44 -13.52 6.72
CA LEU A 790 12.38 -12.44 7.03
C LEU A 790 13.78 -12.90 6.60
N ASP A 791 14.37 -12.19 5.63
CA ASP A 791 15.72 -12.44 5.15
C ASP A 791 16.61 -11.25 5.51
N GLY A 792 17.18 -11.32 6.71
CA GLY A 792 18.06 -10.28 7.26
C GLY A 792 19.53 -10.47 6.92
N SER A 793 19.85 -11.24 5.88
CA SER A 793 21.24 -11.52 5.45
C SER A 793 22.02 -10.25 5.08
N THR A 794 21.34 -9.23 4.57
CA THR A 794 21.92 -7.93 4.20
C THR A 794 21.77 -6.85 5.28
N GLY A 795 21.11 -7.17 6.41
CA GLY A 795 20.85 -6.22 7.50
C GLY A 795 19.65 -6.64 8.35
N ALA A 796 19.68 -6.29 9.63
CA ALA A 796 18.60 -6.59 10.57
C ALA A 796 17.26 -5.98 10.13
N ILE A 797 16.22 -6.80 10.07
CA ILE A 797 14.85 -6.38 9.78
C ILE A 797 14.14 -6.16 11.12
N THR A 798 13.84 -4.91 11.44
CA THR A 798 13.06 -4.54 12.64
C THR A 798 11.74 -3.93 12.21
N GLN A 799 10.62 -4.50 12.67
CA GLN A 799 9.27 -3.99 12.50
C GLN A 799 8.61 -3.85 13.88
N THR A 800 7.89 -2.76 14.11
CA THR A 800 7.13 -2.56 15.36
C THR A 800 5.74 -3.17 15.29
N GLN A 801 5.28 -3.48 14.08
CA GLN A 801 3.98 -4.05 13.79
C GLN A 801 3.87 -5.47 14.38
N SER A 802 2.74 -5.74 15.03
CA SER A 802 2.39 -7.07 15.53
C SER A 802 1.86 -7.94 14.39
N LEU A 803 1.83 -9.25 14.60
CA LEU A 803 1.27 -10.22 13.68
C LEU A 803 -0.11 -10.69 14.15
N TRP A 804 -1.07 -10.75 13.24
CA TRP A 804 -2.34 -11.45 13.41
C TRP A 804 -2.30 -12.77 12.64
N LEU A 805 -2.55 -13.90 13.31
CA LEU A 805 -2.37 -15.22 12.75
C LEU A 805 -3.58 -16.13 12.97
N ASN A 806 -4.23 -16.51 11.86
CA ASN A 806 -5.25 -17.56 11.88
C ASN A 806 -4.61 -18.96 11.98
N GLY A 807 -5.32 -19.87 12.63
CA GLY A 807 -4.85 -21.23 12.89
C GLY A 807 -4.95 -22.15 11.69
N ARG A 808 -3.98 -23.05 11.50
CA ARG A 808 -3.90 -23.96 10.34
C ARG A 808 -3.99 -25.41 10.75
N THR A 809 -4.20 -26.29 9.76
CA THR A 809 -4.07 -27.75 9.90
C THR A 809 -2.88 -28.30 9.12
N THR A 810 -2.24 -27.48 8.28
CA THR A 810 -1.04 -27.85 7.52
C THR A 810 0.23 -27.60 8.37
N PRO A 811 1.30 -28.40 8.18
CA PRO A 811 2.55 -28.25 8.91
C PRO A 811 3.47 -27.15 8.33
N SER A 812 2.92 -26.18 7.59
CA SER A 812 3.71 -25.09 7.01
C SER A 812 3.95 -23.96 8.04
N PRO A 813 5.18 -23.41 8.14
CA PRO A 813 5.44 -22.21 8.93
C PRO A 813 4.53 -21.05 8.54
N ALA A 814 4.03 -20.30 9.51
CA ALA A 814 3.36 -19.03 9.25
C ALA A 814 4.35 -17.88 9.19
N LEU A 815 5.42 -17.96 9.98
CA LEU A 815 6.53 -17.02 10.02
C LEU A 815 7.84 -17.80 9.98
N GLN A 816 8.77 -17.33 9.17
CA GLN A 816 10.08 -17.93 8.99
C GLN A 816 11.16 -16.85 8.99
N ASN A 817 12.07 -16.91 9.94
CA ASN A 817 13.30 -16.14 9.95
C ASN A 817 14.39 -16.95 9.22
N LEU A 818 14.74 -16.55 7.99
CA LEU A 818 15.72 -17.26 7.17
C LEU A 818 17.16 -17.01 7.65
N ALA A 819 17.47 -15.77 7.99
CA ALA A 819 18.79 -15.36 8.49
C ALA A 819 18.73 -13.99 9.17
N GLY A 820 19.75 -13.68 9.98
CA GLY A 820 19.95 -12.36 10.59
C GLY A 820 19.30 -12.19 11.96
N LEU A 821 19.45 -10.99 12.51
CA LEU A 821 18.88 -10.59 13.80
C LEU A 821 17.61 -9.78 13.52
N ASN A 822 16.47 -10.46 13.43
CA ASN A 822 15.21 -9.84 13.01
C ASN A 822 14.26 -9.69 14.20
N ALA A 823 13.47 -8.61 14.19
CA ALA A 823 12.54 -8.29 15.26
C ALA A 823 11.17 -7.87 14.72
N LEU A 824 10.11 -8.37 15.35
CA LEU A 824 8.72 -7.98 15.12
C LEU A 824 8.08 -7.48 16.42
N GLY A 825 6.83 -7.00 16.33
CA GLY A 825 5.97 -6.74 17.49
C GLY A 825 5.55 -8.02 18.23
N GLY A 826 4.29 -8.12 18.62
CA GLY A 826 3.72 -9.34 19.23
C GLY A 826 3.12 -10.28 18.19
N VAL A 827 2.60 -11.42 18.62
CA VAL A 827 1.79 -12.32 17.79
C VAL A 827 0.47 -12.62 18.49
N THR A 828 -0.64 -12.35 17.80
CA THR A 828 -1.98 -12.67 18.26
C THR A 828 -2.56 -13.80 17.42
N LEU A 829 -2.88 -14.92 18.07
CA LEU A 829 -3.57 -16.04 17.46
C LEU A 829 -5.08 -15.81 17.43
N ASP A 830 -5.68 -16.09 16.28
CA ASP A 830 -7.11 -15.94 16.06
C ASP A 830 -7.73 -17.30 15.63
N VAL A 831 -8.93 -17.25 15.04
CA VAL A 831 -9.76 -18.39 14.63
C VAL A 831 -9.02 -19.38 13.74
N GLY A 832 -9.46 -20.64 13.80
CA GLY A 832 -9.03 -21.67 12.87
C GLY A 832 -8.56 -22.99 13.46
N GLY A 833 -7.72 -23.67 12.68
CA GLY A 833 -6.99 -24.87 13.08
C GLY A 833 -6.07 -24.65 14.30
N SER A 834 -5.35 -25.68 14.72
CA SER A 834 -4.54 -25.67 15.95
C SER A 834 -3.03 -25.51 15.74
N SER A 835 -2.57 -25.48 14.49
CA SER A 835 -1.15 -25.35 14.12
C SER A 835 -0.74 -23.89 13.94
N TYR A 836 0.24 -23.45 14.74
CA TYR A 836 0.83 -22.11 14.71
C TYR A 836 2.36 -22.20 14.76
N ILE A 837 2.97 -22.47 13.60
CA ILE A 837 4.41 -22.72 13.50
C ILE A 837 5.16 -21.41 13.22
N LEU A 838 6.11 -21.08 14.09
CA LEU A 838 7.09 -20.02 13.95
C LEU A 838 8.48 -20.67 13.81
N GLN A 839 9.20 -20.37 12.74
CA GLN A 839 10.47 -21.00 12.42
C GLN A 839 11.61 -19.97 12.38
N SER A 840 12.76 -20.32 12.94
CA SER A 840 14.00 -19.55 12.85
C SER A 840 15.11 -20.47 12.35
N ASP A 841 15.53 -20.29 11.10
CA ASP A 841 16.51 -21.16 10.44
C ASP A 841 17.94 -20.79 10.83
N ALA A 842 18.24 -19.48 10.90
CA ALA A 842 19.53 -18.95 11.33
C ALA A 842 19.40 -17.57 11.97
N GLY A 843 20.34 -17.21 12.84
CA GLY A 843 20.31 -15.93 13.58
C GLY A 843 19.28 -15.95 14.71
N THR A 844 18.63 -14.82 14.97
CA THR A 844 17.67 -14.68 16.08
C THR A 844 16.40 -13.97 15.62
N LEU A 845 15.25 -14.56 15.92
CA LEU A 845 13.94 -13.94 15.77
C LEU A 845 13.44 -13.41 17.12
N ARG A 846 13.33 -12.10 17.25
CA ARG A 846 12.90 -11.41 18.46
C ARG A 846 11.46 -10.93 18.35
N PHE A 847 10.67 -11.12 19.41
CA PHE A 847 9.34 -10.53 19.56
C PHE A 847 9.35 -9.50 20.69
N ASN A 848 9.10 -8.25 20.34
CA ASN A 848 9.05 -7.14 21.29
C ASN A 848 7.68 -7.05 21.99
N GLY A 849 6.61 -7.56 21.37
CA GLY A 849 5.28 -7.67 21.96
C GLY A 849 4.99 -9.10 22.45
N ALA A 850 3.88 -9.25 23.17
CA ALA A 850 3.47 -10.55 23.71
C ALA A 850 3.04 -11.53 22.61
N LEU A 851 3.27 -12.82 22.85
CA LEU A 851 2.56 -13.91 22.19
C LEU A 851 1.26 -14.17 22.95
N THR A 852 0.11 -14.07 22.28
CA THR A 852 -1.22 -14.19 22.89
C THR A 852 -2.24 -14.80 21.94
N ALA A 853 -3.45 -15.11 22.44
CA ALA A 853 -4.53 -15.65 21.63
C ALA A 853 -5.88 -15.02 21.99
N ILE A 854 -6.65 -14.61 20.99
CA ILE A 854 -8.03 -14.15 21.15
C ILE A 854 -9.07 -15.22 20.77
N ALA A 855 -8.61 -16.33 20.18
CA ALA A 855 -9.42 -17.51 19.90
C ALA A 855 -9.88 -18.22 21.18
N THR A 856 -10.68 -19.28 21.02
CA THR A 856 -11.10 -20.18 22.11
C THR A 856 -10.36 -21.51 22.04
N GLY A 857 -10.38 -22.28 23.13
CA GLY A 857 -9.73 -23.59 23.24
C GLY A 857 -8.21 -23.52 23.45
N THR A 858 -7.52 -24.65 23.35
CA THR A 858 -6.05 -24.71 23.45
C THR A 858 -5.40 -24.34 22.13
N ARG A 859 -4.45 -23.40 22.16
CA ARG A 859 -3.72 -22.88 21.00
C ARG A 859 -2.23 -23.02 21.24
N THR A 860 -1.52 -23.69 20.33
CA THR A 860 -0.14 -24.09 20.56
C THR A 860 0.81 -23.37 19.61
N PHE A 861 1.66 -22.49 20.14
CA PHE A 861 2.80 -21.96 19.39
C PHE A 861 3.88 -23.03 19.28
N THR A 862 4.30 -23.35 18.06
CA THR A 862 5.45 -24.23 17.81
C THR A 862 6.63 -23.38 17.35
N LEU A 863 7.66 -23.29 18.18
CA LEU A 863 8.91 -22.56 17.91
C LEU A 863 9.97 -23.57 17.47
N GLN A 864 10.47 -23.45 16.24
CA GLN A 864 11.35 -24.46 15.63
C GLN A 864 12.51 -23.87 14.82
N GLY A 865 13.45 -24.73 14.46
CA GLY A 865 14.61 -24.41 13.61
C GLY A 865 15.94 -24.36 14.36
N ALA A 866 17.02 -24.07 13.64
CA ALA A 866 18.38 -24.01 14.18
C ALA A 866 18.76 -22.63 14.73
N GLY A 867 18.07 -21.57 14.29
CA GLY A 867 18.19 -20.22 14.83
C GLY A 867 17.43 -20.03 16.14
N ASP A 868 17.75 -18.95 16.83
CA ASP A 868 17.24 -18.63 18.16
C ASP A 868 15.94 -17.83 18.11
N PHE A 869 15.22 -17.85 19.23
CA PHE A 869 14.07 -17.01 19.53
C PHE A 869 14.32 -16.18 20.79
N ASN A 870 13.89 -14.93 20.80
CA ASN A 870 13.90 -14.07 21.99
C ASN A 870 12.51 -13.48 22.22
N LEU A 871 11.78 -13.97 23.22
CA LEU A 871 10.44 -13.47 23.55
C LEU A 871 10.57 -12.42 24.65
N ALA A 872 10.67 -11.16 24.26
CA ALA A 872 10.84 -10.05 25.20
C ALA A 872 9.51 -9.47 25.69
N GLY A 873 8.42 -9.64 24.94
CA GLY A 873 7.08 -9.21 25.34
C GLY A 873 6.28 -10.26 26.13
N GLY A 874 6.86 -11.44 26.38
CA GLY A 874 6.24 -12.52 27.16
C GLY A 874 5.22 -13.35 26.39
N VAL A 875 4.59 -14.27 27.12
CA VAL A 875 3.55 -15.18 26.61
C VAL A 875 2.35 -15.11 27.55
N THR A 876 1.14 -14.95 27.01
CA THR A 876 -0.11 -14.87 27.80
C THR A 876 -1.24 -15.61 27.10
N ASN A 877 -2.25 -16.03 27.86
CA ASN A 877 -3.40 -16.77 27.34
C ASN A 877 -4.33 -15.93 26.42
N GLY A 878 -4.56 -14.65 26.76
CA GLY A 878 -5.67 -13.89 26.19
C GLY A 878 -7.01 -14.57 26.50
N ASN A 879 -7.83 -14.85 25.48
CA ASN A 879 -9.11 -15.56 25.61
C ASN A 879 -8.97 -17.09 25.49
N ALA A 880 -7.81 -17.60 25.07
CA ALA A 880 -7.55 -19.02 24.85
C ALA A 880 -6.63 -19.61 25.94
N THR A 881 -6.45 -20.92 25.95
CA THR A 881 -5.33 -21.53 26.67
C THR A 881 -4.13 -21.61 25.74
N VAL A 882 -3.08 -20.84 26.00
CA VAL A 882 -1.87 -20.84 25.16
C VAL A 882 -0.89 -21.90 25.65
N ALA A 883 -0.45 -22.76 24.75
CA ALA A 883 0.55 -23.80 24.95
C ALA A 883 1.79 -23.52 24.08
N LEU A 884 2.94 -24.07 24.47
CA LEU A 884 4.21 -23.88 23.77
C LEU A 884 4.84 -25.22 23.42
N VAL A 885 5.36 -25.33 22.20
CA VAL A 885 6.27 -26.41 21.80
C VAL A 885 7.57 -25.78 21.32
N LYS A 886 8.69 -26.20 21.90
CA LYS A 886 10.02 -25.87 21.39
C LYS A 886 10.65 -27.11 20.79
N THR A 887 11.07 -27.00 19.53
CA THR A 887 11.79 -28.05 18.80
C THR A 887 12.94 -27.44 17.97
N GLY A 888 13.75 -28.26 17.31
CA GLY A 888 14.97 -27.83 16.62
C GLY A 888 16.11 -27.40 17.56
N ALA A 889 17.29 -27.14 16.99
CA ALA A 889 18.53 -26.96 17.76
C ALA A 889 18.66 -25.61 18.48
N GLY A 890 17.94 -24.57 18.04
CA GLY A 890 18.11 -23.21 18.56
C GLY A 890 17.67 -23.01 20.01
N ILE A 891 17.97 -21.83 20.56
CA ILE A 891 17.65 -21.40 21.92
C ILE A 891 16.33 -20.60 21.91
N LEU A 892 15.39 -20.96 22.78
CA LEU A 892 14.24 -20.12 23.13
C LEU A 892 14.56 -19.35 24.40
N ASN A 893 14.81 -18.05 24.26
CA ASN A 893 15.09 -17.16 25.38
C ASN A 893 13.81 -16.44 25.86
N LEU A 894 13.46 -16.62 27.14
CA LEU A 894 12.34 -15.97 27.81
C LEU A 894 12.87 -15.02 28.89
N ASN A 895 13.10 -13.76 28.52
CA ASN A 895 13.60 -12.73 29.43
C ASN A 895 12.50 -12.00 30.21
N SER A 896 11.23 -12.25 29.87
CA SER A 896 10.04 -11.69 30.47
C SER A 896 9.12 -12.78 31.01
N SER A 897 8.15 -12.43 31.86
CA SER A 897 7.14 -13.38 32.36
C SER A 897 6.36 -14.05 31.23
N ALA A 898 6.16 -15.37 31.34
CA ALA A 898 5.39 -16.20 30.42
C ALA A 898 4.21 -16.81 31.19
N ALA A 899 3.15 -16.04 31.40
CA ALA A 899 2.02 -16.37 32.28
C ALA A 899 0.95 -17.27 31.63
N HIS A 900 1.30 -18.08 30.64
CA HIS A 900 0.37 -19.00 29.99
C HIS A 900 0.06 -20.23 30.87
N THR A 901 -1.13 -20.82 30.69
CA THR A 901 -1.57 -21.98 31.49
C THR A 901 -1.61 -23.28 30.69
N GLY A 902 -1.43 -23.23 29.36
CA GLY A 902 -1.29 -24.43 28.56
C GLY A 902 0.06 -25.10 28.78
N GLY A 903 0.14 -26.39 28.49
CA GLY A 903 1.38 -27.15 28.65
C GLY A 903 2.52 -26.60 27.79
N THR A 904 3.75 -26.77 28.25
CA THR A 904 4.97 -26.53 27.47
C THR A 904 5.73 -27.82 27.24
N THR A 905 6.08 -28.10 25.98
CA THR A 905 6.89 -29.27 25.62
C THR A 905 8.19 -28.82 24.97
N LEU A 906 9.32 -29.22 25.55
CA LEU A 906 10.65 -29.09 24.96
C LEU A 906 11.02 -30.44 24.33
N SER A 907 11.09 -30.46 23.00
CA SER A 907 11.43 -31.65 22.20
C SER A 907 12.75 -31.49 21.43
N GLY A 908 13.35 -30.30 21.43
CA GLY A 908 14.66 -30.01 20.83
C GLY A 908 15.25 -28.69 21.35
N GLY A 909 16.58 -28.61 21.39
CA GLY A 909 17.32 -27.39 21.71
C GLY A 909 17.24 -26.99 23.19
N THR A 910 17.29 -25.68 23.45
CA THR A 910 17.36 -25.13 24.81
C THR A 910 16.22 -24.15 25.06
N LEU A 911 15.55 -24.26 26.22
CA LEU A 911 14.77 -23.15 26.80
C LEU A 911 15.64 -22.45 27.85
N LEU A 912 15.88 -21.16 27.67
CA LEU A 912 16.65 -20.31 28.58
C LEU A 912 15.71 -19.31 29.27
N LEU A 913 15.61 -19.39 30.59
CA LEU A 913 14.81 -18.47 31.42
C LEU A 913 15.67 -17.35 32.00
N GLY A 914 15.17 -16.11 31.92
CA GLY A 914 15.77 -14.93 32.55
C GLY A 914 15.19 -14.61 33.93
N SER A 915 15.99 -13.93 34.76
CA SER A 915 15.72 -13.68 36.18
C SER A 915 14.45 -12.87 36.48
N ALA A 916 13.91 -12.14 35.49
CA ALA A 916 12.71 -11.31 35.62
C ALA A 916 11.39 -12.06 35.33
N GLY A 917 11.44 -13.33 34.91
CA GLY A 917 10.27 -14.08 34.45
C GLY A 917 9.72 -15.11 35.44
N THR A 918 8.39 -15.12 35.61
CA THR A 918 7.64 -16.30 36.09
C THR A 918 7.22 -17.10 34.85
N PHE A 919 7.61 -18.37 34.79
CA PHE A 919 7.16 -19.31 33.79
C PHE A 919 5.81 -19.91 34.21
N GLY A 920 4.94 -20.09 33.22
CA GLY A 920 3.52 -20.42 33.35
C GLY A 920 3.21 -21.64 34.22
N SER A 921 1.93 -21.79 34.58
CA SER A 921 1.47 -22.87 35.47
C SER A 921 1.12 -24.18 34.74
N GLY A 922 1.02 -24.16 33.41
CA GLY A 922 0.78 -25.37 32.61
C GLY A 922 1.98 -26.32 32.65
N ALA A 923 1.73 -27.64 32.65
CA ALA A 923 2.78 -28.65 32.82
C ALA A 923 3.95 -28.48 31.83
N LEU A 924 5.18 -28.58 32.32
CA LEU A 924 6.41 -28.47 31.54
C LEU A 924 7.04 -29.86 31.37
N SER A 925 7.25 -30.28 30.13
CA SER A 925 7.95 -31.53 29.80
C SER A 925 9.24 -31.24 29.04
N VAL A 926 10.35 -31.79 29.52
CA VAL A 926 11.69 -31.66 28.92
C VAL A 926 12.13 -33.04 28.42
N ALA A 927 12.08 -33.26 27.10
CA ALA A 927 12.42 -34.54 26.49
C ALA A 927 13.92 -34.88 26.62
N ALA A 928 14.27 -36.14 26.35
CA ALA A 928 15.67 -36.57 26.28
C ALA A 928 16.47 -35.70 25.28
N SER A 929 17.74 -35.43 25.60
CA SER A 929 18.65 -34.60 24.78
C SER A 929 18.22 -33.12 24.58
N THR A 930 17.23 -32.62 25.32
CA THR A 930 16.85 -31.20 25.35
C THR A 930 17.32 -30.54 26.64
N THR A 931 17.46 -29.20 26.65
CA THR A 931 17.98 -28.47 27.81
C THR A 931 16.98 -27.45 28.35
N LEU A 932 16.72 -27.50 29.66
CA LEU A 932 16.13 -26.39 30.41
C LEU A 932 17.26 -25.65 31.15
N ALA A 933 17.36 -24.34 30.96
CA ALA A 933 18.41 -23.49 31.49
C ALA A 933 17.87 -22.18 32.09
N GLY A 934 18.69 -21.49 32.90
CA GLY A 934 18.40 -20.11 33.29
C GLY A 934 18.25 -19.85 34.78
N THR A 935 17.93 -18.61 35.10
CA THR A 935 17.59 -18.11 36.45
C THR A 935 16.15 -17.60 36.39
N GLY A 936 15.27 -17.94 37.33
CA GLY A 936 13.84 -17.59 37.22
C GLY A 936 12.93 -18.54 37.98
N SER A 937 11.63 -18.23 38.03
CA SER A 937 10.64 -19.03 38.77
C SER A 937 9.72 -19.80 37.83
N ILE A 938 9.45 -21.07 38.12
CA ILE A 938 8.60 -21.97 37.33
C ILE A 938 7.43 -22.46 38.19
N ALA A 939 6.21 -22.08 37.79
CA ALA A 939 4.99 -22.51 38.46
C ALA A 939 4.48 -23.88 37.98
N ALA A 940 4.89 -24.28 36.77
CA ALA A 940 4.54 -25.55 36.17
C ALA A 940 5.02 -26.76 36.99
N SER A 941 4.17 -27.78 37.10
CA SER A 941 4.67 -29.12 37.38
C SER A 941 5.56 -29.55 36.22
N THR A 942 6.80 -29.92 36.52
CA THR A 942 7.87 -30.10 35.54
C THR A 942 8.41 -31.52 35.57
N THR A 943 8.48 -32.17 34.41
CA THR A 943 9.15 -33.46 34.23
C THR A 943 10.36 -33.29 33.32
N ILE A 944 11.53 -33.72 33.79
CA ILE A 944 12.80 -33.61 33.07
C ILE A 944 13.32 -35.00 32.72
N SER A 945 13.49 -35.28 31.44
CA SER A 945 14.18 -36.47 30.91
C SER A 945 15.52 -36.15 30.25
N GLY A 946 15.76 -34.88 29.92
CA GLY A 946 17.01 -34.38 29.31
C GLY A 946 17.95 -33.69 30.30
N PHE A 947 18.54 -32.59 29.86
CA PHE A 947 19.47 -31.77 30.63
C PHE A 947 18.74 -30.65 31.38
N HIS A 948 19.16 -30.40 32.61
CA HIS A 948 18.74 -29.25 33.41
C HIS A 948 19.98 -28.49 33.89
N THR A 949 20.17 -27.27 33.41
CA THR A 949 21.30 -26.38 33.72
C THR A 949 20.81 -25.13 34.46
N PRO A 950 20.43 -25.24 35.75
CA PRO A 950 20.00 -24.07 36.51
C PRO A 950 21.14 -23.05 36.64
N GLY A 951 20.80 -21.77 36.64
CA GLY A 951 21.75 -20.68 36.88
C GLY A 951 22.25 -19.95 35.66
N ALA A 952 22.28 -20.54 34.46
CA ALA A 952 22.87 -19.99 33.21
C ALA A 952 23.57 -18.60 33.30
N PRO A 953 24.85 -18.54 33.71
CA PRO A 953 25.60 -19.65 34.30
C PRO A 953 25.51 -19.74 35.83
N PHE A 954 25.22 -18.64 36.54
CA PHE A 954 25.11 -18.62 38.01
C PHE A 954 23.83 -17.90 38.49
N GLY A 955 23.26 -18.39 39.57
CA GLY A 955 22.01 -17.87 40.15
C GLY A 955 21.02 -18.97 40.48
N THR A 956 19.84 -18.59 40.96
CA THR A 956 18.82 -19.54 41.43
C THR A 956 17.69 -19.73 40.40
N GLN A 957 17.33 -20.98 40.12
CA GLN A 957 16.07 -21.35 39.50
C GLN A 957 15.13 -21.93 40.56
N THR A 958 13.88 -21.45 40.60
CA THR A 958 12.90 -21.79 41.64
C THR A 958 11.71 -22.50 41.02
N PHE A 959 11.24 -23.59 41.63
CA PHE A 959 10.03 -24.31 41.24
C PHE A 959 8.99 -24.24 42.36
N SER A 960 7.81 -23.68 42.07
CA SER A 960 6.65 -23.78 42.96
C SER A 960 5.74 -24.95 42.59
N GLY A 961 5.79 -25.42 41.34
CA GLY A 961 5.23 -26.71 40.92
C GLY A 961 6.10 -27.90 41.35
N SER A 962 5.57 -29.11 41.21
CA SER A 962 6.34 -30.34 41.45
C SER A 962 7.46 -30.51 40.42
N LEU A 963 8.62 -31.04 40.82
CA LEU A 963 9.76 -31.29 39.94
C LEU A 963 10.12 -32.78 39.91
N ALA A 964 10.03 -33.40 38.75
CA ALA A 964 10.35 -34.82 38.55
C ALA A 964 11.53 -34.99 37.59
N TYR A 965 12.54 -35.76 38.01
CA TYR A 965 13.65 -36.19 37.17
C TYR A 965 13.46 -37.65 36.78
N ALA A 966 13.34 -37.91 35.48
CA ALA A 966 13.27 -39.26 34.92
C ALA A 966 14.64 -39.93 34.91
N ALA A 967 14.68 -41.24 34.64
CA ALA A 967 15.89 -42.07 34.72
C ALA A 967 17.05 -41.60 33.83
N SER A 968 16.78 -40.94 32.69
CA SER A 968 17.82 -40.41 31.80
C SER A 968 18.23 -38.97 32.11
N ALA A 969 17.62 -38.34 33.11
CA ALA A 969 17.79 -36.92 33.37
C ALA A 969 19.19 -36.60 33.91
N ARG A 970 19.72 -35.45 33.50
CA ARG A 970 21.03 -34.96 33.89
C ARG A 970 20.91 -33.53 34.43
N LEU A 971 20.99 -33.38 35.74
CA LEU A 971 21.14 -32.08 36.38
C LEU A 971 22.61 -31.66 36.20
N ARG A 972 22.87 -30.47 35.67
CA ARG A 972 24.21 -29.94 35.41
C ARG A 972 24.44 -28.74 36.32
N TRP A 973 25.34 -28.90 37.27
CA TRP A 973 25.70 -27.86 38.23
C TRP A 973 27.00 -27.17 37.83
N THR A 974 27.02 -25.85 37.92
CA THR A 974 28.15 -24.99 37.51
C THR A 974 28.72 -24.23 38.71
N LEU A 975 30.03 -23.96 38.64
CA LEU A 975 30.77 -23.14 39.59
C LEU A 975 31.59 -22.08 38.85
N GLN A 976 31.48 -20.83 39.26
CA GLN A 976 32.14 -19.68 38.59
C GLN A 976 33.64 -19.60 38.88
N ASP A 977 34.04 -19.85 40.11
CA ASP A 977 35.38 -19.58 40.59
C ASP A 977 35.71 -20.48 41.80
N ASN A 978 36.91 -20.33 42.34
CA ASN A 978 37.39 -21.10 43.49
C ASN A 978 36.77 -20.56 44.80
N THR A 979 35.45 -20.67 44.93
CA THR A 979 34.66 -20.07 46.02
C THR A 979 33.64 -21.02 46.62
N ALA A 980 33.29 -20.76 47.87
CA ALA A 980 32.12 -21.38 48.53
C ALA A 980 30.86 -20.51 48.43
N ALA A 981 30.94 -19.34 47.79
CA ALA A 981 29.82 -18.42 47.65
C ALA A 981 28.71 -19.03 46.77
N LEU A 982 27.51 -19.16 47.34
CA LEU A 982 26.35 -19.71 46.62
C LEU A 982 25.92 -18.84 45.42
N SER A 983 26.18 -17.54 45.46
CA SER A 983 25.91 -16.61 44.34
C SER A 983 26.72 -16.92 43.08
N SER A 984 27.83 -17.63 43.23
CA SER A 984 28.76 -18.03 42.17
C SER A 984 28.47 -19.44 41.63
N THR A 985 27.29 -20.00 41.93
CA THR A 985 26.89 -21.36 41.56
C THR A 985 25.55 -21.38 40.84
N GLY A 986 25.31 -22.41 40.03
CA GLY A 986 23.95 -22.77 39.64
C GLY A 986 23.20 -23.35 40.84
N ARG A 987 22.05 -22.78 41.20
CA ARG A 987 21.25 -23.23 42.36
C ARG A 987 19.82 -23.55 41.98
N LEU A 988 19.27 -24.58 42.61
CA LEU A 988 17.89 -25.01 42.46
C LEU A 988 17.14 -24.93 43.79
N VAL A 989 15.93 -24.38 43.77
CA VAL A 989 14.99 -24.37 44.90
C VAL A 989 13.67 -24.94 44.41
N ALA A 990 13.12 -25.94 45.09
CA ALA A 990 11.85 -26.57 44.70
C ALA A 990 11.01 -26.97 45.93
N GLY A 991 9.71 -27.15 45.75
CA GLY A 991 8.86 -27.76 46.78
C GLY A 991 9.07 -29.29 46.84
N THR A 992 8.23 -30.01 46.10
CA THR A 992 8.31 -31.46 45.97
C THR A 992 9.23 -31.87 44.81
N VAL A 993 10.17 -32.78 45.09
CA VAL A 993 11.12 -33.32 44.11
C VAL A 993 11.03 -34.85 44.09
N SER A 994 10.97 -35.43 42.90
CA SER A 994 11.09 -36.88 42.70
C SER A 994 12.23 -37.19 41.74
N VAL A 995 13.09 -38.12 42.10
CA VAL A 995 14.28 -38.53 41.34
C VAL A 995 14.19 -40.02 41.05
N ALA A 996 13.97 -40.38 39.79
CA ALA A 996 13.93 -41.77 39.35
C ALA A 996 15.34 -42.39 39.35
N GLY A 997 15.41 -43.70 39.60
CA GLY A 997 16.67 -44.44 39.51
C GLY A 997 17.30 -44.30 38.11
N GLY A 998 18.56 -43.86 38.08
CA GLY A 998 19.33 -43.58 36.86
C GLY A 998 19.65 -42.10 36.62
N ALA A 999 18.87 -41.17 37.22
CA ALA A 999 19.13 -39.74 37.09
C ALA A 999 20.47 -39.35 37.76
N ALA A 1000 21.24 -38.47 37.12
CA ALA A 1000 22.57 -38.09 37.59
C ALA A 1000 22.80 -36.58 37.71
N LEU A 1001 23.70 -36.19 38.61
CA LEU A 1001 24.20 -34.82 38.76
C LEU A 1001 25.61 -34.69 38.15
N ASP A 1002 25.71 -33.96 37.04
CA ASP A 1002 26.96 -33.59 36.37
C ASP A 1002 27.53 -32.31 36.99
N LEU A 1003 28.84 -32.28 37.21
CA LEU A 1003 29.58 -31.11 37.68
C LEU A 1003 30.33 -30.49 36.50
N VAL A 1004 29.98 -29.25 36.15
CA VAL A 1004 30.53 -28.48 35.03
C VAL A 1004 31.38 -27.33 35.57
N LEU A 1005 32.67 -27.60 35.73
CA LEU A 1005 33.71 -26.76 36.31
C LEU A 1005 34.64 -26.12 35.26
N ASN A 1006 34.39 -26.41 33.98
CA ASN A 1006 35.01 -25.78 32.81
C ASN A 1006 33.97 -25.07 31.93
N GLY A 1007 32.79 -24.76 32.50
CA GLY A 1007 31.74 -24.04 31.78
C GLY A 1007 32.13 -22.60 31.43
N ALA A 1008 31.37 -21.96 30.55
CA ALA A 1008 31.57 -20.56 30.21
C ALA A 1008 31.58 -19.68 31.48
N LEU A 1009 32.54 -18.75 31.55
CA LEU A 1009 32.83 -17.88 32.71
C LEU A 1009 33.36 -18.60 33.96
N SER A 1010 33.63 -19.90 33.89
CA SER A 1010 34.30 -20.60 34.98
C SER A 1010 35.80 -20.29 34.99
N THR A 1011 36.32 -20.01 36.18
CA THR A 1011 37.73 -19.80 36.50
C THR A 1011 38.20 -20.80 37.57
N THR A 1012 37.43 -21.87 37.75
CA THR A 1012 37.80 -22.96 38.66
C THR A 1012 39.16 -23.53 38.26
N ASN A 1013 40.03 -23.72 39.25
CA ASN A 1013 41.36 -24.26 39.10
C ASN A 1013 41.64 -25.16 40.31
N TYR A 1014 41.66 -26.47 40.11
CA TYR A 1014 41.85 -27.45 41.18
C TYR A 1014 43.20 -27.33 41.89
N PHE A 1015 44.18 -26.64 41.30
CA PHE A 1015 45.46 -26.40 41.97
C PHE A 1015 45.39 -25.24 42.96
N ASN A 1016 44.36 -24.40 42.92
CA ASN A 1016 44.19 -23.29 43.85
C ASN A 1016 44.10 -23.78 45.31
N ALA A 1017 44.68 -23.01 46.26
CA ALA A 1017 44.65 -23.31 47.69
C ALA A 1017 43.24 -23.58 48.24
N PHE A 1018 42.21 -23.00 47.62
CA PHE A 1018 40.81 -23.26 47.92
C PHE A 1018 40.46 -24.75 47.97
N TRP A 1019 41.01 -25.57 47.07
CA TRP A 1019 40.71 -27.00 46.94
C TRP A 1019 41.50 -27.88 47.92
N THR A 1020 42.37 -27.30 48.75
CA THR A 1020 43.12 -28.05 49.79
C THR A 1020 42.30 -28.32 51.05
N GLN A 1021 41.08 -27.80 51.14
CA GLN A 1021 40.20 -27.98 52.29
C GLN A 1021 38.89 -28.65 51.86
N PRO A 1022 38.18 -29.35 52.76
CA PRO A 1022 36.82 -29.81 52.48
C PRO A 1022 35.89 -28.64 52.11
N ARG A 1023 35.08 -28.80 51.06
CA ARG A 1023 34.12 -27.78 50.61
C ARG A 1023 32.74 -28.38 50.40
N THR A 1024 31.71 -27.56 50.56
CA THR A 1024 30.32 -27.98 50.36
C THR A 1024 29.53 -26.90 49.62
N TRP A 1025 28.64 -27.34 48.73
CA TRP A 1025 27.72 -26.46 47.99
C TRP A 1025 26.33 -27.07 47.94
N SER A 1026 25.32 -26.29 48.36
CA SER A 1026 23.92 -26.68 48.21
C SER A 1026 23.51 -26.50 46.75
N VAL A 1027 23.24 -27.60 46.06
CA VAL A 1027 22.83 -27.61 44.65
C VAL A 1027 21.32 -27.50 44.53
N LEU A 1028 20.59 -28.31 45.32
CA LEU A 1028 19.14 -28.34 45.37
C LEU A 1028 18.71 -28.16 46.83
N ALA A 1029 17.79 -27.23 47.07
CA ALA A 1029 17.01 -27.14 48.30
C ALA A 1029 15.55 -27.54 48.03
N SER A 1030 15.03 -28.51 48.78
CA SER A 1030 13.65 -29.02 48.66
C SER A 1030 12.91 -29.06 49.99
N SER A 1031 11.58 -28.99 49.96
CA SER A 1031 10.77 -29.28 51.16
C SER A 1031 10.46 -30.76 51.32
N ALA A 1032 10.43 -31.51 50.21
CA ALA A 1032 10.31 -32.96 50.20
C ALA A 1032 10.96 -33.56 48.95
N GLN A 1033 12.03 -34.32 49.10
CA GLN A 1033 12.66 -35.10 48.03
C GLN A 1033 12.42 -36.60 48.21
N THR A 1034 12.11 -37.29 47.10
CA THR A 1034 12.06 -38.76 47.00
C THR A 1034 13.05 -39.24 45.94
N GLY A 1035 13.77 -40.35 46.23
CA GLY A 1035 14.87 -40.82 45.39
C GLY A 1035 16.15 -39.99 45.52
N VAL A 1036 17.21 -40.42 44.83
CA VAL A 1036 18.56 -39.82 44.89
C VAL A 1036 19.21 -39.76 43.51
N PHE A 1037 20.04 -38.74 43.28
CA PHE A 1037 20.90 -38.67 42.11
C PHE A 1037 22.14 -39.54 42.31
N THR A 1038 22.66 -40.12 41.23
CA THR A 1038 24.05 -40.59 41.19
C THR A 1038 24.99 -39.44 40.84
N LEU A 1039 26.23 -39.46 41.30
CA LEU A 1039 27.25 -38.56 40.76
C LEU A 1039 27.47 -38.91 39.28
N GLY A 1040 27.27 -37.92 38.42
CA GLY A 1040 27.45 -38.05 36.99
C GLY A 1040 28.89 -37.73 36.58
N THR A 1041 29.02 -37.06 35.45
CA THR A 1041 30.31 -36.64 34.93
C THR A 1041 30.82 -35.45 35.74
N VAL A 1042 32.08 -35.53 36.18
CA VAL A 1042 32.83 -34.39 36.72
C VAL A 1042 33.73 -33.90 35.61
N SER A 1043 33.54 -32.65 35.17
CA SER A 1043 34.41 -32.08 34.14
C SER A 1043 35.81 -31.82 34.69
N VAL A 1044 36.75 -31.61 33.77
CA VAL A 1044 37.98 -30.88 34.08
C VAL A 1044 37.66 -29.46 34.57
N ASP A 1045 38.64 -28.80 35.18
CA ASP A 1045 38.54 -27.38 35.52
C ASP A 1045 38.78 -26.47 34.31
N SER A 1046 38.78 -25.15 34.49
CA SER A 1046 38.97 -24.17 33.40
C SER A 1046 40.36 -24.20 32.76
N LEU A 1047 41.31 -24.96 33.31
CA LEU A 1047 42.67 -25.15 32.80
C LEU A 1047 42.89 -26.59 32.30
N ASP A 1048 41.81 -27.29 31.96
CA ASP A 1048 41.78 -28.68 31.48
C ASP A 1048 42.39 -29.71 32.44
N GLN A 1049 42.41 -29.41 33.75
CA GLN A 1049 42.94 -30.35 34.73
C GLN A 1049 41.83 -31.19 35.36
N SER A 1050 42.11 -32.47 35.58
CA SER A 1050 41.23 -33.38 36.32
C SER A 1050 41.28 -33.13 37.84
N ALA A 1051 40.21 -33.55 38.53
CA ALA A 1051 40.15 -33.66 39.98
C ALA A 1051 41.04 -34.79 40.53
N ALA A 1052 41.36 -35.80 39.72
CA ALA A 1052 42.18 -36.94 40.10
C ALA A 1052 43.53 -36.51 40.70
N GLY A 1053 43.93 -37.14 41.81
CA GLY A 1053 45.14 -36.81 42.57
C GLY A 1053 45.06 -35.54 43.43
N LYS A 1054 43.96 -34.78 43.37
CA LYS A 1054 43.76 -33.54 44.15
C LYS A 1054 42.63 -33.67 45.17
N GLY A 1055 41.61 -34.46 44.83
CA GLY A 1055 40.50 -34.80 45.71
C GLY A 1055 39.36 -35.47 44.96
N ALA A 1056 38.24 -35.67 45.64
CA ALA A 1056 37.07 -36.32 45.09
C ALA A 1056 35.79 -35.56 45.45
N PHE A 1057 34.84 -35.59 44.51
CA PHE A 1057 33.48 -35.13 44.76
C PHE A 1057 32.59 -36.28 45.21
N SER A 1058 31.67 -35.97 46.13
CA SER A 1058 30.61 -36.87 46.55
C SER A 1058 29.30 -36.09 46.75
N LEU A 1059 28.18 -36.81 46.81
CA LEU A 1059 26.85 -36.22 47.01
C LEU A 1059 26.31 -36.58 48.39
N VAL A 1060 25.87 -35.56 49.13
CA VAL A 1060 25.12 -35.72 50.38
C VAL A 1060 23.67 -35.34 50.11
N GLN A 1061 22.74 -36.27 50.30
CA GLN A 1061 21.34 -36.12 49.87
C GLN A 1061 20.38 -36.47 51.01
N SER A 1062 19.33 -35.68 51.15
CA SER A 1062 18.27 -35.88 52.14
C SER A 1062 16.92 -35.40 51.60
N VAL A 1063 15.85 -35.51 52.39
CA VAL A 1063 14.55 -34.91 52.03
C VAL A 1063 14.62 -33.38 51.85
N ALA A 1064 15.63 -32.72 52.44
CA ALA A 1064 15.87 -31.29 52.33
C ALA A 1064 16.64 -30.87 51.06
N GLY A 1065 17.16 -31.83 50.28
CA GLY A 1065 17.81 -31.59 48.99
C GLY A 1065 19.18 -32.26 48.80
N VAL A 1066 20.00 -31.68 47.92
CA VAL A 1066 21.27 -32.24 47.43
C VAL A 1066 22.42 -31.25 47.67
N THR A 1067 23.50 -31.75 48.26
CA THR A 1067 24.74 -31.01 48.50
C THR A 1067 25.89 -31.74 47.83
N VAL A 1068 26.72 -31.00 47.09
CA VAL A 1068 28.00 -31.50 46.57
C VAL A 1068 29.07 -31.25 47.63
N GLN A 1069 29.85 -32.29 47.93
CA GLN A 1069 30.97 -32.22 48.85
C GLN A 1069 32.28 -32.51 48.11
N TRP A 1070 33.28 -31.66 48.32
CA TRP A 1070 34.66 -31.90 47.92
C TRP A 1070 35.46 -32.39 49.11
N THR A 1071 36.21 -33.46 48.92
CA THR A 1071 37.19 -33.97 49.89
C THR A 1071 38.58 -33.95 49.24
N PRO A 1072 39.53 -33.12 49.73
CA PRO A 1072 40.90 -33.13 49.21
C PRO A 1072 41.58 -34.47 49.49
N THR A 1073 42.56 -34.84 48.66
CA THR A 1073 43.49 -35.92 49.01
C THR A 1073 44.33 -35.54 50.23
N ALA A 1074 44.94 -36.53 50.88
CA ALA A 1074 45.70 -36.29 52.11
C ALA A 1074 46.93 -35.39 51.84
N PHE A 1075 47.62 -35.58 50.71
CA PHE A 1075 48.70 -34.71 50.24
C PHE A 1075 48.21 -33.30 49.93
N ALA A 1076 47.05 -33.15 49.25
CA ALA A 1076 46.49 -31.84 48.95
C ALA A 1076 46.12 -31.07 50.23
N ALA A 1077 45.57 -31.76 51.24
CA ALA A 1077 45.27 -31.17 52.55
C ALA A 1077 46.54 -30.76 53.30
N TRP A 1078 47.55 -31.65 53.35
CA TRP A 1078 48.86 -31.35 53.93
C TRP A 1078 49.50 -30.12 53.30
N ARG A 1079 49.51 -30.06 51.95
CA ARG A 1079 50.04 -28.91 51.21
C ARG A 1079 49.36 -27.61 51.60
N GLY A 1080 48.04 -27.62 51.80
CA GLY A 1080 47.28 -26.46 52.28
C GLY A 1080 47.70 -25.99 53.67
N THR A 1081 48.05 -26.93 54.56
CA THR A 1081 48.51 -26.61 55.92
C THR A 1081 49.95 -26.10 55.97
N VAL A 1082 50.83 -26.65 55.13
CA VAL A 1082 52.28 -26.38 55.17
C VAL A 1082 52.66 -25.13 54.39
N PHE A 1083 52.18 -24.99 53.15
CA PHE A 1083 52.54 -23.86 52.29
C PHE A 1083 51.59 -22.65 52.43
N VAL A 1084 50.46 -22.82 53.14
CA VAL A 1084 49.46 -21.77 53.42
C VAL A 1084 49.11 -20.96 52.16
N ALA A 1085 49.54 -19.70 52.08
CA ALA A 1085 49.24 -18.78 50.97
C ALA A 1085 49.87 -19.22 49.63
N GLN A 1086 50.93 -20.03 49.68
CA GLN A 1086 51.69 -20.51 48.52
C GLN A 1086 51.21 -21.87 48.02
N ALA A 1087 50.27 -22.52 48.73
CA ALA A 1087 49.76 -23.87 48.40
C ALA A 1087 49.15 -23.98 46.99
N GLY A 1088 48.76 -22.83 46.39
CA GLY A 1088 48.23 -22.74 45.03
C GLY A 1088 49.24 -22.39 43.92
N THR A 1089 50.54 -22.32 44.24
CA THR A 1089 51.57 -21.91 43.27
C THR A 1089 52.18 -23.15 42.61
N ALA A 1090 51.96 -23.31 41.29
CA ALA A 1090 52.34 -24.51 40.53
C ALA A 1090 53.83 -24.88 40.60
N GLY A 1091 54.70 -23.94 40.98
CA GLY A 1091 56.15 -24.14 41.04
C GLY A 1091 56.74 -24.43 42.43
N THR A 1092 56.06 -24.15 43.54
CA THR A 1092 56.66 -24.25 44.89
C THR A 1092 56.12 -25.45 45.67
N ALA A 1093 54.81 -25.69 45.60
CA ALA A 1093 54.12 -26.67 46.42
C ALA A 1093 53.77 -27.97 45.64
N ALA A 1094 54.38 -28.17 44.47
CA ALA A 1094 54.15 -29.37 43.66
C ALA A 1094 54.93 -30.57 44.22
N PHE A 1095 54.42 -31.79 44.01
CA PHE A 1095 54.95 -33.02 44.63
C PHE A 1095 56.44 -33.26 44.35
N ASP A 1096 56.90 -32.98 43.13
CA ASP A 1096 58.26 -33.25 42.67
C ASP A 1096 59.25 -32.08 42.81
N VAL A 1097 58.86 -31.02 43.53
CA VAL A 1097 59.67 -29.82 43.73
C VAL A 1097 60.37 -29.89 45.08
N ASP A 1098 61.61 -29.40 45.11
CA ASP A 1098 62.40 -29.11 46.30
C ASP A 1098 62.52 -27.58 46.43
N PRO A 1099 61.64 -26.93 47.20
CA PRO A 1099 61.55 -25.47 47.23
C PRO A 1099 62.58 -24.82 48.17
N ASP A 1100 63.14 -25.54 49.14
CA ASP A 1100 64.15 -25.01 50.08
C ASP A 1100 65.60 -25.38 49.70
N GLY A 1101 65.77 -26.34 48.77
CA GLY A 1101 67.02 -26.74 48.14
C GLY A 1101 67.89 -27.62 49.03
N ASP A 1102 67.29 -28.47 49.86
CA ASP A 1102 67.98 -29.44 50.72
C ASP A 1102 68.16 -30.83 50.09
N GLY A 1103 67.61 -31.04 48.89
CA GLY A 1103 67.64 -32.28 48.14
C GLY A 1103 66.40 -33.18 48.33
N LEU A 1104 65.48 -32.82 49.22
CA LEU A 1104 64.23 -33.52 49.47
C LEU A 1104 63.07 -32.84 48.72
N LYS A 1105 62.41 -33.62 47.86
CA LYS A 1105 61.19 -33.16 47.20
C LYS A 1105 60.02 -33.18 48.17
N ASN A 1106 59.04 -32.30 47.95
CA ASN A 1106 57.80 -32.20 48.73
C ASN A 1106 57.09 -33.55 48.97
N GLY A 1107 57.11 -34.47 48.00
CA GLY A 1107 56.54 -35.80 48.16
C GLY A 1107 57.29 -36.70 49.15
N ILE A 1108 58.61 -36.56 49.22
CA ILE A 1108 59.45 -37.23 50.22
C ILE A 1108 59.23 -36.55 51.58
N GLU A 1109 59.28 -35.23 51.63
CA GLU A 1109 58.99 -34.42 52.83
C GLU A 1109 57.65 -34.80 53.47
N TYR A 1110 56.59 -34.92 52.66
CA TYR A 1110 55.27 -35.36 53.09
C TYR A 1110 55.27 -36.77 53.71
N LEU A 1111 56.00 -37.71 53.10
CA LEU A 1111 56.17 -39.04 53.65
C LEU A 1111 56.96 -39.00 54.96
N LEU A 1112 58.02 -38.19 55.04
CA LEU A 1112 58.88 -38.10 56.20
C LEU A 1112 58.24 -37.33 57.36
N GLY A 1113 57.24 -36.48 57.06
CA GLY A 1113 56.66 -35.52 58.00
C GLY A 1113 57.60 -34.36 58.34
N SER A 1114 58.56 -34.06 57.45
CA SER A 1114 59.46 -32.90 57.55
C SER A 1114 58.82 -31.62 57.00
N ASP A 1115 59.48 -30.47 57.20
CA ASP A 1115 58.99 -29.16 56.81
C ASP A 1115 59.65 -28.70 55.50
N PRO A 1116 58.94 -28.70 54.36
CA PRO A 1116 59.51 -28.47 53.03
C PRO A 1116 59.88 -27.00 52.78
N VAL A 1117 59.60 -26.10 53.72
CA VAL A 1117 60.02 -24.70 53.61
C VAL A 1117 61.24 -24.39 54.48
N ILE A 1118 61.80 -25.38 55.18
CA ILE A 1118 62.97 -25.25 56.06
C ILE A 1118 63.96 -26.37 55.78
N ARG A 1119 65.15 -26.00 55.29
CA ARG A 1119 66.24 -26.95 54.97
C ARG A 1119 66.45 -27.98 56.08
N GLY A 1120 66.23 -29.25 55.74
CA GLY A 1120 66.41 -30.40 56.60
C GLY A 1120 67.66 -31.23 56.27
N ALA A 1121 67.81 -32.33 57.01
CA ALA A 1121 68.84 -33.34 56.73
C ALA A 1121 68.20 -34.52 55.98
N SER A 1122 68.74 -34.84 54.80
CA SER A 1122 68.32 -36.02 54.03
C SER A 1122 68.69 -37.32 54.76
N PRO A 1123 67.81 -38.35 54.77
CA PRO A 1123 68.17 -39.68 55.25
C PRO A 1123 69.39 -40.22 54.51
N ALA A 1124 70.45 -40.55 55.25
CA ALA A 1124 71.69 -41.08 54.70
C ALA A 1124 71.80 -42.59 55.00
N PRO A 1125 72.33 -43.39 54.06
CA PRO A 1125 72.57 -44.81 54.32
C PRO A 1125 73.63 -45.01 55.41
N SER A 1126 73.38 -45.95 56.34
CA SER A 1126 74.29 -46.35 57.41
C SER A 1126 74.58 -47.84 57.36
N GLN A 1127 75.68 -48.30 57.93
CA GLN A 1127 75.99 -49.73 57.99
C GLN A 1127 75.40 -50.36 59.26
N LEU A 1128 74.65 -51.45 59.12
CA LEU A 1128 74.18 -52.29 60.21
C LEU A 1128 75.33 -53.13 60.79
N GLY A 1129 75.19 -53.58 62.04
CA GLY A 1129 76.19 -54.41 62.71
C GLY A 1129 76.46 -55.77 62.05
N ASP A 1130 75.63 -56.18 61.09
CA ASP A 1130 75.76 -57.40 60.28
C ASP A 1130 76.43 -57.18 58.91
N GLY A 1131 76.94 -55.96 58.64
CA GLY A 1131 77.68 -55.62 57.43
C GLY A 1131 76.85 -55.11 56.26
N ARG A 1132 75.52 -55.01 56.40
CA ARG A 1132 74.60 -54.54 55.35
C ARG A 1132 74.35 -53.03 55.41
N LEU A 1133 74.00 -52.43 54.28
CA LEU A 1133 73.63 -51.01 54.23
C LEU A 1133 72.15 -50.86 54.61
N SER A 1134 71.81 -49.95 55.53
CA SER A 1134 70.43 -49.61 55.90
C SER A 1134 70.10 -48.17 55.58
N LEU A 1135 68.82 -47.90 55.37
CA LEU A 1135 68.26 -46.55 55.30
C LEU A 1135 67.27 -46.38 56.45
N ALA A 1136 67.60 -45.50 57.39
CA ALA A 1136 66.74 -45.14 58.51
C ALA A 1136 66.08 -43.77 58.28
N PHE A 1137 64.76 -43.70 58.40
CA PHE A 1137 63.98 -42.48 58.14
C PHE A 1137 62.66 -42.47 58.92
N SER A 1138 62.07 -41.28 59.04
CA SER A 1138 60.73 -41.10 59.62
C SER A 1138 59.65 -41.40 58.57
N ARG A 1139 58.52 -41.94 58.97
CA ARG A 1139 57.36 -42.18 58.12
C ARG A 1139 56.11 -41.64 58.79
N SER A 1140 55.39 -40.78 58.08
CA SER A 1140 54.08 -40.31 58.49
C SER A 1140 53.01 -41.36 58.18
N THR A 1141 52.23 -41.75 59.20
CA THR A 1141 51.05 -42.60 59.04
C THR A 1141 49.88 -41.83 58.41
N THR A 1142 49.96 -40.50 58.33
CA THR A 1142 48.94 -39.66 57.67
C THR A 1142 49.22 -39.44 56.20
N ALA A 1143 50.37 -39.92 55.70
CA ALA A 1143 50.69 -39.99 54.27
C ALA A 1143 49.96 -41.15 53.60
N THR A 1144 48.63 -41.07 53.58
CA THR A 1144 47.74 -42.17 53.19
C THR A 1144 47.53 -42.29 51.68
N ASP A 1145 48.08 -41.36 50.89
CA ASP A 1145 47.96 -41.31 49.43
C ASP A 1145 49.32 -41.35 48.72
N VAL A 1146 50.33 -41.95 49.35
CA VAL A 1146 51.63 -42.23 48.73
C VAL A 1146 51.98 -43.71 48.79
N VAL A 1147 52.77 -44.14 47.79
CA VAL A 1147 53.52 -45.39 47.78
C VAL A 1147 54.99 -45.03 47.94
N ALA A 1148 55.62 -45.61 48.95
CA ALA A 1148 57.03 -45.44 49.27
C ALA A 1148 57.74 -46.78 49.12
N ILE A 1149 58.85 -46.81 48.39
CA ILE A 1149 59.64 -48.02 48.15
C ILE A 1149 61.10 -47.71 48.48
N VAL A 1150 61.70 -48.52 49.36
CA VAL A 1150 63.15 -48.52 49.54
C VAL A 1150 63.73 -49.48 48.52
N GLN A 1151 64.66 -48.99 47.70
CA GLN A 1151 65.27 -49.76 46.63
C GLN A 1151 66.79 -49.79 46.80
N ALA A 1152 67.43 -50.84 46.33
CA ALA A 1152 68.88 -50.92 46.24
C ALA A 1152 69.39 -51.32 44.86
N ALA A 1153 70.61 -50.90 44.52
CA ALA A 1153 71.26 -51.18 43.25
C ALA A 1153 72.78 -51.17 43.39
N ASP A 1154 73.47 -51.81 42.44
CA ASP A 1154 74.93 -51.78 42.36
C ASP A 1154 75.47 -50.51 41.69
N SER A 1155 74.59 -49.75 41.05
CA SER A 1155 74.87 -48.51 40.36
C SER A 1155 73.71 -47.53 40.56
N PRO A 1156 73.97 -46.21 40.69
CA PRO A 1156 72.89 -45.22 40.74
C PRO A 1156 72.02 -45.22 39.47
N ALA A 1157 72.52 -45.75 38.36
CA ALA A 1157 71.76 -45.90 37.12
C ALA A 1157 70.80 -47.11 37.12
N GLY A 1158 70.82 -47.95 38.16
CA GLY A 1158 70.07 -49.20 38.25
C GLY A 1158 70.77 -50.38 37.55
N PRO A 1159 70.07 -51.53 37.40
CA PRO A 1159 68.68 -51.77 37.77
C PRO A 1159 68.46 -51.70 39.30
N TRP A 1160 67.32 -51.13 39.70
CA TRP A 1160 66.93 -51.00 41.10
C TRP A 1160 66.07 -52.19 41.53
N THR A 1161 66.38 -52.77 42.68
CA THR A 1161 65.63 -53.86 43.30
C THR A 1161 64.82 -53.32 44.47
N ASP A 1162 63.52 -53.61 44.51
CA ASP A 1162 62.62 -53.21 45.59
C ASP A 1162 62.90 -54.05 46.84
N LEU A 1163 63.38 -53.40 47.91
CA LEU A 1163 63.70 -54.07 49.17
C LEU A 1163 62.50 -54.13 50.10
N ALA A 1164 61.76 -53.02 50.20
CA ALA A 1164 60.58 -52.91 51.05
C ALA A 1164 59.64 -51.83 50.51
N SER A 1165 58.34 -51.98 50.75
CA SER A 1165 57.32 -50.98 50.35
C SER A 1165 56.35 -50.65 51.47
N SER A 1166 55.90 -49.40 51.50
CA SER A 1166 54.78 -48.91 52.29
C SER A 1166 53.76 -48.28 51.34
N THR A 1167 52.51 -48.72 51.42
CA THR A 1167 51.40 -48.17 50.64
C THR A 1167 50.35 -47.59 51.56
N GLY A 1168 49.91 -46.35 51.28
CA GLY A 1168 48.76 -45.74 51.95
C GLY A 1168 48.92 -45.55 53.46
N GLY A 1169 50.13 -45.20 53.91
CA GLY A 1169 50.43 -45.01 55.32
C GLY A 1169 50.50 -46.31 56.15
N ALA A 1170 50.47 -47.48 55.52
CA ALA A 1170 50.72 -48.76 56.17
C ALA A 1170 52.20 -48.93 56.60
N PRO A 1171 52.51 -49.84 57.53
CA PRO A 1171 53.90 -50.18 57.85
C PRO A 1171 54.67 -50.70 56.63
N PHE A 1172 55.99 -50.52 56.59
CA PHE A 1172 56.81 -51.10 55.53
C PHE A 1172 56.81 -52.63 55.59
N VAL A 1173 56.67 -53.25 54.42
CA VAL A 1173 56.72 -54.71 54.24
C VAL A 1173 57.91 -55.06 53.36
N GLY A 1174 58.70 -56.05 53.76
CA GLY A 1174 59.84 -56.54 52.98
C GLY A 1174 59.38 -57.22 51.69
N LEU A 1175 60.05 -56.90 50.58
CA LEU A 1175 59.77 -57.40 49.23
C LEU A 1175 60.88 -58.31 48.69
N ALA A 1176 62.13 -58.06 49.09
CA ALA A 1176 63.27 -58.88 48.72
C ALA A 1176 63.64 -59.88 49.83
N ALA A 1177 63.86 -61.14 49.46
CA ALA A 1177 64.33 -62.16 50.38
C ALA A 1177 65.72 -61.76 50.94
N GLY A 1178 65.82 -61.67 52.27
CA GLY A 1178 67.05 -61.27 52.96
C GLY A 1178 67.11 -59.79 53.34
N ALA A 1179 66.27 -58.91 52.80
CA ALA A 1179 66.16 -57.53 53.28
C ALA A 1179 65.51 -57.49 54.67
N THR A 1180 65.98 -56.60 55.55
CA THR A 1180 65.42 -56.43 56.89
C THR A 1180 64.53 -55.19 56.93
N VAL A 1181 63.41 -55.26 57.64
CA VAL A 1181 62.52 -54.11 57.85
C VAL A 1181 62.18 -54.05 59.33
N GLN A 1182 62.53 -52.94 59.97
CA GLN A 1182 62.19 -52.68 61.35
C GLN A 1182 61.47 -51.33 61.44
N GLU A 1183 60.25 -51.34 62.00
CA GLU A 1183 59.47 -50.13 62.24
C GLU A 1183 59.14 -50.01 63.73
N THR A 1184 59.45 -48.86 64.33
CA THR A 1184 59.31 -48.59 65.77
C THR A 1184 58.70 -47.20 66.04
N GLY A 1185 58.27 -46.95 67.28
CA GLY A 1185 57.64 -45.69 67.71
C GLY A 1185 56.11 -45.73 67.81
N SER A 1186 55.49 -44.63 68.24
CA SER A 1186 54.04 -44.46 68.45
C SER A 1186 53.56 -43.09 67.97
N GLY A 1187 52.30 -42.96 67.56
CA GLY A 1187 51.74 -41.71 67.04
C GLY A 1187 51.74 -41.66 65.50
N THR A 1188 51.67 -40.44 64.95
CA THR A 1188 51.57 -40.18 63.50
C THR A 1188 52.90 -40.30 62.76
N LEU A 1189 54.04 -40.23 63.45
CA LEU A 1189 55.37 -40.48 62.88
C LEU A 1189 55.92 -41.79 63.44
N ARG A 1190 56.50 -42.61 62.56
CA ARG A 1190 57.16 -43.88 62.88
C ARG A 1190 58.59 -43.86 62.38
N THR A 1191 59.50 -44.51 63.10
CA THR A 1191 60.88 -44.67 62.64
C THR A 1191 61.00 -45.98 61.89
N VAL A 1192 61.44 -45.93 60.64
CA VAL A 1192 61.63 -47.09 59.77
C VAL A 1192 63.11 -47.26 59.48
N GLU A 1193 63.63 -48.47 59.64
CA GLU A 1193 64.96 -48.86 59.14
C GLU A 1193 64.80 -50.04 58.19
N VAL A 1194 65.23 -49.85 56.94
CA VAL A 1194 65.27 -50.91 55.93
C VAL A 1194 66.71 -51.26 55.62
N GLY A 1195 67.11 -52.48 55.91
CA GLY A 1195 68.42 -53.03 55.55
C GLY A 1195 68.40 -53.72 54.18
N ASP A 1196 69.49 -53.59 53.46
CA ASP A 1196 69.74 -54.28 52.21
C ASP A 1196 69.71 -55.81 52.38
N ALA A 1197 69.35 -56.52 51.33
CA ALA A 1197 69.44 -57.98 51.30
C ALA A 1197 70.90 -58.48 51.21
N VAL A 1198 71.80 -57.61 50.74
CA VAL A 1198 73.18 -57.95 50.41
C VAL A 1198 74.18 -57.20 51.33
N PRO A 1199 75.16 -57.88 51.95
CA PRO A 1199 76.27 -57.25 52.67
C PRO A 1199 77.17 -56.39 51.78
N ILE A 1200 77.80 -55.35 52.34
CA ILE A 1200 78.65 -54.40 51.59
C ILE A 1200 79.95 -55.07 51.08
N ASP A 1201 80.37 -56.17 51.70
CA ASP A 1201 81.55 -56.94 51.34
C ASP A 1201 81.28 -58.10 50.35
N GLU A 1202 80.04 -58.25 49.87
CA GLU A 1202 79.67 -59.26 48.89
C GLU A 1202 80.36 -59.01 47.53
N VAL A 1203 81.19 -59.95 47.09
CA VAL A 1203 82.06 -59.79 45.92
C VAL A 1203 81.26 -59.61 44.62
N ALA A 1204 80.07 -60.20 44.52
CA ALA A 1204 79.18 -60.05 43.37
C ALA A 1204 78.57 -58.64 43.25
N HIS A 1205 78.60 -57.85 44.33
CA HIS A 1205 77.98 -56.53 44.42
C HIS A 1205 78.98 -55.49 44.99
N PRO A 1206 80.00 -55.09 44.21
CA PRO A 1206 81.16 -54.32 44.70
C PRO A 1206 80.84 -52.88 45.14
N ARG A 1207 79.64 -52.39 44.87
CA ARG A 1207 79.09 -51.11 45.33
C ARG A 1207 77.63 -51.31 45.62
N ARG A 1208 77.09 -50.65 46.63
CA ARG A 1208 75.66 -50.66 46.96
C ARG A 1208 75.14 -49.26 47.20
N PHE A 1209 74.01 -48.95 46.59
CA PHE A 1209 73.27 -47.70 46.74
C PHE A 1209 71.87 -48.01 47.24
N LEU A 1210 71.36 -47.24 48.20
CA LEU A 1210 69.95 -47.24 48.57
C LEU A 1210 69.29 -45.92 48.16
N ARG A 1211 68.00 -45.99 47.84
CA ARG A 1211 67.16 -44.81 47.70
C ARG A 1211 65.76 -45.06 48.26
N LEU A 1212 65.14 -43.98 48.72
CA LEU A 1212 63.71 -43.93 49.01
C LEU A 1212 63.00 -43.31 47.80
N PHE A 1213 62.17 -44.10 47.14
CA PHE A 1213 61.37 -43.68 45.99
C PHE A 1213 59.91 -43.50 46.42
N VAL A 1214 59.35 -42.30 46.22
CA VAL A 1214 58.00 -41.95 46.67
C VAL A 1214 57.19 -41.47 45.48
N THR A 1215 55.96 -41.99 45.36
CA THR A 1215 55.00 -41.60 44.33
C THR A 1215 53.63 -41.42 44.95
N LEU A 1216 52.77 -40.60 44.35
CA LEU A 1216 51.37 -40.55 44.74
C LEU A 1216 50.70 -41.87 44.35
N SER A 1217 49.95 -42.47 45.29
CA SER A 1217 49.03 -43.55 44.94
C SER A 1217 47.85 -42.89 44.22
N VAL A 1218 47.70 -43.12 42.91
CA VAL A 1218 46.53 -42.63 42.19
C VAL A 1218 45.33 -43.48 42.62
N PRO A 1219 44.27 -42.88 43.20
CA PRO A 1219 43.01 -43.59 43.43
C PRO A 1219 42.29 -43.91 42.12
#